data_AF-A0A075UZV2-F1
#
_entry.id   AF-A0A075UZV2-F1
#
_cell.length_a   1.000
_cell.length_b   1.000
_cell.length_c   1.000
_cell.angle_alpha   90.00
_cell.angle_beta   90.00
_cell.angle_gamma   90.00
#
_symmetry.space_group_name_H-M   'P 1'
#
loop_
_entity.id
_entity.type
_entity.pdbx_description
1 polymer ?
#
loop_
_entity_poly.entity_id
_entity_poly.type
_entity_poly.pdbx_seq_one_letter_code
_entity_poly.pdbx_strand_id
1 'polypeptide(L)'
;MCSTGRVRWDRQRADGGEPVLPGLDGLLRSVRTPEFDSVTFHEVHAKSVLNKVPEGSGVPFGWTVNPYRGCSHACTYCLEGGTPVLMADGRTKPLAELAPGDAIYGTRGRGAGRRLVPTKVLAHWSTLKPAYRLSLDDGTSIVASGDHRFLTGRGWKHVTGTRFGAAQRPHLVGGTELVGFGRLARTPDDTLGYRAGYLCGMLRSGGFSAEKDAAGRALRYLPDFGASVGFVQVPPSPDSHWLRGFLAGLFDLAGSYRHGALRVTHDEQDIVSTFCSALGNFGFRYVRSENAKFRPLWTVQILGGPSEEVRFFHLADPAVGWKRSLDGLPIGRTRRKVTSIEPLGIELPLFDITTGTGDFIADGMVTHNCFARNTHTYLDFDAGRDFDTQVIVKVNAPEVLAAQLRRPSWTREHVAMGTNTDPYQRAEGRYKLMPRIITALADSGTPLSILTKGTVLARDLPLLESVSKDVPAGLAISLALLDEELQHRLEPGTPSPRARLDLIRKARDAGLPCSVLVAPVLPYLTDSVAALDALFSRLAEAGATRVTVLPLHLRPGAREWFARWLGREHPELVPKYRELYSRGAYLPKSYRERLGARVGPLLRRHGFGSRADDGERMQVTMPVQRAGEAVVPPAEQLKLL
;
A
#
# COMPACT_ATOMS: atom_id res chain seq x y z
N MET A 1 -27.56 3.97 -30.06
CA MET A 1 -28.60 2.96 -29.73
C MET A 1 -28.05 2.04 -28.66
N CYS A 2 -28.65 2.08 -27.47
CA CYS A 2 -28.36 1.20 -26.34
C CYS A 2 -28.72 -0.27 -26.63
N SER A 3 -27.99 -1.23 -26.02
CA SER A 3 -28.59 -2.19 -25.07
C SER A 3 -27.55 -3.09 -24.39
N THR A 4 -27.33 -2.81 -23.10
CA THR A 4 -27.26 -3.71 -21.92
C THR A 4 -26.95 -5.22 -22.04
N GLY A 5 -26.07 -5.70 -21.14
CA GLY A 5 -25.86 -7.12 -20.84
C GLY A 5 -25.10 -7.43 -19.52
N ARG A 6 -25.64 -6.99 -18.37
CA ARG A 6 -25.46 -7.50 -16.99
C ARG A 6 -24.04 -7.64 -16.38
N VAL A 7 -23.69 -6.71 -15.50
CA VAL A 7 -22.65 -6.87 -14.46
C VAL A 7 -23.30 -7.50 -13.21
N ARG A 8 -22.55 -8.38 -12.56
CA ARG A 8 -22.92 -9.33 -11.49
C ARG A 8 -23.28 -8.70 -10.12
N TRP A 9 -23.93 -7.53 -10.09
CA TRP A 9 -24.44 -6.89 -8.86
C TRP A 9 -25.97 -6.71 -8.85
N ASP A 10 -26.66 -7.21 -9.88
CA ASP A 10 -28.11 -7.05 -10.08
C ASP A 10 -28.99 -8.05 -9.31
N ARG A 11 -28.45 -8.78 -8.35
CA ARG A 11 -29.25 -9.74 -7.56
C ARG A 11 -28.91 -9.64 -6.08
N GLN A 12 -29.38 -8.57 -5.45
CA GLN A 12 -29.93 -8.57 -4.10
C GLN A 12 -30.40 -7.14 -3.78
N ARG A 13 -31.61 -6.83 -4.25
CA ARG A 13 -32.38 -5.67 -3.79
C ARG A 13 -33.17 -6.13 -2.56
N ALA A 14 -32.91 -5.53 -1.40
CA ALA A 14 -33.93 -5.38 -0.37
C ALA A 14 -34.66 -4.06 -0.63
N ASP A 15 -35.96 -4.03 -0.38
CA ASP A 15 -36.84 -2.91 -0.72
C ASP A 15 -36.31 -1.58 -0.19
N GLY A 16 -35.92 -0.66 -1.08
CA GLY A 16 -35.47 0.69 -0.71
C GLY A 16 -34.04 1.12 -1.07
N GLY A 17 -33.44 0.65 -2.16
CA GLY A 17 -32.72 1.54 -3.09
C GLY A 17 -31.30 2.10 -2.83
N GLU A 18 -30.50 1.66 -1.85
CA GLU A 18 -29.05 2.01 -1.80
C GLU A 18 -28.12 0.80 -1.60
N PRO A 19 -26.93 0.76 -2.24
CA PRO A 19 -25.98 -0.35 -2.12
C PRO A 19 -25.24 -0.31 -0.78
N VAL A 20 -25.46 -1.32 0.06
CA VAL A 20 -24.71 -1.55 1.31
C VAL A 20 -23.29 -2.03 0.95
N LEU A 21 -22.25 -1.31 1.35
CA LEU A 21 -20.86 -1.79 1.29
C LEU A 21 -20.70 -2.94 2.31
N PRO A 22 -20.18 -4.12 1.94
CA PRO A 22 -19.91 -5.20 2.90
C PRO A 22 -18.95 -4.74 4.00
N GLY A 23 -19.23 -5.08 5.27
CA GLY A 23 -18.36 -4.82 6.43
C GLY A 23 -18.54 -3.47 7.14
N LEU A 24 -19.43 -2.61 6.65
CA LEU A 24 -19.81 -1.33 7.26
C LEU A 24 -21.26 -1.36 7.77
N ASP A 25 -21.51 -2.09 8.85
CA ASP A 25 -22.84 -2.05 9.45
C ASP A 25 -23.17 -0.62 9.91
N GLY A 26 -24.34 -0.14 9.49
CA GLY A 26 -24.79 1.22 9.73
C GLY A 26 -24.34 2.25 8.69
N LEU A 27 -23.76 1.86 7.55
CA LEU A 27 -23.54 2.76 6.42
C LEU A 27 -24.86 3.42 5.99
N LEU A 28 -24.87 4.74 5.95
CA LEU A 28 -25.95 5.51 5.35
C LEU A 28 -25.66 5.73 3.88
N ARG A 29 -24.55 6.41 3.58
CA ARG A 29 -24.18 6.78 2.21
C ARG A 29 -22.70 7.10 2.09
N SER A 30 -22.20 7.10 0.86
CA SER A 30 -20.83 7.52 0.54
C SER A 30 -20.86 8.82 -0.26
N VAL A 31 -20.22 9.87 0.24
CA VAL A 31 -20.25 11.21 -0.37
C VAL A 31 -18.88 11.56 -0.94
N ARG A 32 -18.84 11.93 -2.22
CA ARG A 32 -17.70 12.59 -2.85
C ARG A 32 -18.03 14.06 -3.06
N THR A 33 -17.09 14.93 -2.72
CA THR A 33 -17.33 16.37 -2.70
C THR A 33 -16.29 17.10 -3.53
N PRO A 34 -16.69 18.06 -4.38
CA PRO A 34 -15.76 18.82 -5.22
C PRO A 34 -14.68 19.53 -4.39
N GLU A 35 -14.98 19.93 -3.15
CA GLU A 35 -14.04 20.64 -2.28
C GLU A 35 -12.92 19.77 -1.69
N PHE A 36 -13.07 18.43 -1.76
CA PHE A 36 -12.10 17.45 -1.27
C PHE A 36 -11.80 16.45 -2.37
N ASP A 37 -11.12 16.96 -3.41
CA ASP A 37 -10.80 16.16 -4.58
C ASP A 37 -10.04 14.90 -4.15
N SER A 38 -10.46 13.76 -4.69
CA SER A 38 -10.00 12.41 -4.34
C SER A 38 -10.37 11.84 -2.95
N VAL A 39 -11.14 12.51 -2.07
CA VAL A 39 -11.66 11.93 -0.80
C VAL A 39 -13.17 11.61 -0.91
N THR A 40 -13.55 10.40 -0.49
CA THR A 40 -14.91 9.94 -0.25
C THR A 40 -15.13 9.83 1.27
N PHE A 41 -16.28 10.29 1.72
CA PHE A 41 -16.70 10.17 3.11
C PHE A 41 -17.74 9.07 3.22
N HIS A 42 -17.50 8.08 4.08
CA HIS A 42 -18.51 7.07 4.40
C HIS A 42 -19.28 7.52 5.64
N GLU A 43 -20.49 8.01 5.42
CA GLU A 43 -21.38 8.41 6.50
C GLU A 43 -21.99 7.15 7.11
N VAL A 44 -21.71 6.91 8.39
CA VAL A 44 -22.19 5.74 9.13
C VAL A 44 -22.94 6.17 10.39
N HIS A 45 -23.89 5.35 10.81
CA HIS A 45 -24.47 5.37 12.14
C HIS A 45 -23.65 4.51 13.10
N ALA A 46 -23.05 5.16 14.10
CA ALA A 46 -22.43 4.47 15.22
C ALA A 46 -23.49 4.03 16.23
N LYS A 47 -23.26 2.88 16.89
CA LYS A 47 -24.01 2.46 18.08
C LYS A 47 -23.44 3.01 19.38
N SER A 48 -22.13 3.25 19.39
CA SER A 48 -21.38 3.79 20.51
C SER A 48 -20.27 4.67 19.98
N VAL A 49 -20.01 5.78 20.66
CA VAL A 49 -18.89 6.68 20.33
C VAL A 49 -17.95 6.92 21.50
N LEU A 50 -18.38 6.66 22.74
CA LEU A 50 -17.52 6.58 23.92
C LEU A 50 -16.72 5.27 23.92
N ASN A 51 -15.40 5.39 24.05
CA ASN A 51 -14.48 4.26 24.15
C ASN A 51 -13.68 4.34 25.45
N LYS A 52 -13.74 3.29 26.27
CA LYS A 52 -12.97 3.21 27.52
C LYS A 52 -11.50 3.00 27.20
N VAL A 53 -10.64 3.78 27.86
CA VAL A 53 -9.20 3.61 27.78
C VAL A 53 -8.79 2.42 28.65
N PRO A 54 -7.98 1.47 28.14
CA PRO A 54 -7.52 0.34 28.94
C PRO A 54 -6.79 0.78 30.21
N GLU A 55 -7.06 0.10 31.32
CA GLU A 55 -6.37 0.32 32.60
C GLU A 55 -4.86 0.09 32.42
N GLY A 56 -4.04 1.00 32.94
CA GLY A 56 -2.57 0.97 32.78
C GLY A 56 -2.01 1.71 31.56
N SER A 57 -2.84 2.40 30.76
CA SER A 57 -2.40 3.17 29.58
C SER A 57 -1.52 4.40 29.91
N GLY A 58 -1.48 4.83 31.18
CA GLY A 58 -0.64 5.95 31.63
C GLY A 58 -1.07 7.34 31.13
N VAL A 59 -2.32 7.48 30.68
CA VAL A 59 -2.94 8.75 30.28
C VAL A 59 -3.93 9.22 31.36
N PRO A 60 -4.14 10.54 31.54
CA PRO A 60 -4.90 11.08 32.68
C PRO A 60 -6.43 11.06 32.47
N PHE A 61 -6.95 10.30 31.49
CA PHE A 61 -8.36 10.26 31.13
C PHE A 61 -8.84 8.82 30.92
N GLY A 62 -10.09 8.55 31.30
CA GLY A 62 -10.69 7.21 31.23
C GLY A 62 -11.43 6.92 29.91
N TRP A 63 -11.77 7.95 29.13
CA TRP A 63 -12.64 7.82 27.97
C TRP A 63 -12.17 8.64 26.77
N THR A 64 -12.51 8.17 25.56
CA THR A 64 -12.23 8.87 24.31
C THR A 64 -13.41 8.85 23.34
N VAL A 65 -13.53 9.90 22.53
CA VAL A 65 -14.49 10.00 21.42
C VAL A 65 -13.72 10.27 20.13
N ASN A 66 -14.04 9.49 19.09
CA ASN A 66 -13.47 9.65 17.76
C ASN A 66 -14.61 9.66 16.72
N PRO A 67 -14.99 10.84 16.17
CA PRO A 67 -16.03 10.96 15.15
C PRO A 67 -15.57 10.49 13.76
N TYR A 68 -14.26 10.45 13.52
CA TYR A 68 -13.64 10.10 12.25
C TYR A 68 -12.72 8.87 12.34
N ARG A 69 -12.63 8.07 11.26
CA ARG A 69 -11.64 6.99 11.08
C ARG A 69 -11.01 7.09 9.68
N GLY A 70 -9.67 6.98 9.57
CA GLY A 70 -8.88 7.32 8.38
C GLY A 70 -8.10 8.65 8.54
N CYS A 71 -7.07 8.90 7.72
CA CYS A 71 -6.24 10.12 7.75
C CYS A 71 -5.65 10.46 6.37
N SER A 72 -5.96 11.65 5.83
CA SER A 72 -5.64 12.07 4.46
C SER A 72 -4.20 12.57 4.20
N HIS A 73 -3.18 11.92 4.77
CA HIS A 73 -1.79 12.43 4.79
C HIS A 73 -0.73 11.62 3.97
N ALA A 74 -1.14 10.65 3.10
CA ALA A 74 -0.54 10.20 1.80
C ALA A 74 0.50 9.02 1.69
N CYS A 75 0.43 8.27 0.55
CA CYS A 75 1.25 7.07 0.16
C CYS A 75 1.90 7.10 -1.26
N THR A 76 2.99 6.33 -1.51
CA THR A 76 4.11 6.75 -2.40
C THR A 76 4.43 5.97 -3.71
N TYR A 77 4.09 4.68 -3.94
CA TYR A 77 4.63 3.89 -5.08
C TYR A 77 3.56 3.50 -6.12
N CYS A 78 3.69 3.84 -7.40
CA CYS A 78 2.68 3.54 -8.45
C CYS A 78 3.29 3.29 -9.87
N LEU A 79 2.60 2.52 -10.72
CA LEU A 79 2.90 2.14 -12.12
C LEU A 79 1.73 2.45 -13.08
N GLU A 80 1.94 2.50 -14.39
CA GLU A 80 0.83 2.67 -15.35
C GLU A 80 -0.09 1.43 -15.40
N GLY A 81 -1.39 1.67 -15.57
CA GLY A 81 -2.42 0.62 -15.53
C GLY A 81 -2.28 -0.47 -16.60
N GLY A 82 -1.71 -0.14 -17.76
CA GLY A 82 -1.45 -1.10 -18.84
C GLY A 82 -0.28 -2.04 -18.57
N THR A 83 0.47 -1.87 -17.48
CA THR A 83 1.66 -2.66 -17.17
C THR A 83 1.27 -4.14 -16.98
N PRO A 84 1.83 -5.09 -17.75
CA PRO A 84 1.50 -6.51 -17.60
C PRO A 84 2.04 -7.07 -16.28
N VAL A 85 1.18 -7.68 -15.48
CA VAL A 85 1.57 -8.38 -14.25
C VAL A 85 1.58 -9.89 -14.50
N LEU A 86 2.64 -10.57 -14.06
CA LEU A 86 2.78 -12.01 -14.23
C LEU A 86 1.86 -12.77 -13.25
N MET A 87 0.88 -13.46 -13.81
CA MET A 87 -0.11 -14.27 -13.11
C MET A 87 0.48 -15.62 -12.68
N ALA A 88 -0.07 -16.21 -11.62
CA ALA A 88 0.40 -17.49 -11.08
C ALA A 88 0.22 -18.69 -12.04
N ASP A 89 -0.57 -18.53 -13.10
CA ASP A 89 -0.77 -19.52 -14.17
C ASP A 89 0.20 -19.35 -15.37
N GLY A 90 1.16 -18.43 -15.23
CA GLY A 90 2.16 -18.12 -16.25
C GLY A 90 1.69 -17.18 -17.36
N ARG A 91 0.50 -16.57 -17.25
CA ARG A 91 0.02 -15.53 -18.17
C ARG A 91 0.28 -14.13 -17.65
N THR A 92 -0.18 -13.12 -18.37
CA THR A 92 -0.19 -11.74 -17.92
C THR A 92 -1.59 -11.17 -17.83
N LYS A 93 -1.80 -10.28 -16.87
CA LYS A 93 -2.99 -9.43 -16.79
C LYS A 93 -2.56 -7.98 -16.58
N PRO A 94 -3.18 -6.99 -17.25
CA PRO A 94 -2.86 -5.58 -17.02
C PRO A 94 -3.07 -5.21 -15.54
N LEU A 95 -2.18 -4.39 -14.98
CA LEU A 95 -2.21 -3.98 -13.58
C LEU A 95 -3.58 -3.38 -13.20
N ALA A 96 -4.14 -2.51 -14.05
CA ALA A 96 -5.45 -1.88 -13.84
C ALA A 96 -6.63 -2.85 -13.86
N GLU A 97 -6.44 -4.07 -14.37
CA GLU A 97 -7.49 -5.10 -14.43
C GLU A 97 -7.39 -6.09 -13.27
N LEU A 98 -6.33 -6.03 -12.46
CA LEU A 98 -6.16 -6.92 -11.29
C LEU A 98 -7.25 -6.68 -10.24
N ALA A 99 -7.66 -7.75 -9.59
CA ALA A 99 -8.60 -7.72 -8.48
C ALA A 99 -7.98 -8.37 -7.22
N PRO A 100 -8.35 -7.92 -6.01
CA PRO A 100 -8.03 -8.66 -4.79
C PRO A 100 -8.45 -10.13 -4.90
N GLY A 101 -7.56 -11.03 -4.48
CA GLY A 101 -7.71 -12.47 -4.63
C GLY A 101 -7.03 -13.05 -5.87
N ASP A 102 -6.74 -12.25 -6.90
CA ASP A 102 -5.98 -12.71 -8.08
C ASP A 102 -4.64 -13.31 -7.65
N ALA A 103 -4.33 -14.49 -8.18
CA ALA A 103 -3.08 -15.18 -7.92
C ALA A 103 -2.01 -14.70 -8.91
N ILE A 104 -0.95 -14.09 -8.40
CA ILE A 104 0.16 -13.56 -9.18
C ILE A 104 1.51 -14.05 -8.65
N TYR A 105 2.58 -13.81 -9.38
CA TYR A 105 3.93 -14.08 -8.90
C TYR A 105 4.51 -12.88 -8.16
N GLY A 106 4.96 -13.15 -6.93
CA GLY A 106 5.96 -12.37 -6.22
C GLY A 106 7.24 -13.17 -6.11
N THR A 107 8.10 -12.79 -5.18
CA THR A 107 9.38 -13.46 -4.98
C THR A 107 9.70 -13.75 -3.52
N ARG A 108 10.51 -14.78 -3.29
CA ARG A 108 11.04 -15.17 -1.98
C ARG A 108 12.55 -15.39 -2.05
N GLY A 109 13.25 -15.11 -0.97
CA GLY A 109 14.71 -15.24 -0.88
C GLY A 109 15.47 -13.96 -1.18
N ARG A 110 16.80 -14.06 -1.33
CA ARG A 110 17.71 -12.91 -1.51
C ARG A 110 18.77 -13.19 -2.57
N GLY A 111 19.28 -12.12 -3.18
CA GLY A 111 20.37 -12.19 -4.17
C GLY A 111 20.08 -13.17 -5.31
N ALA A 112 21.10 -13.93 -5.71
CA ALA A 112 21.00 -14.93 -6.78
C ALA A 112 20.04 -16.11 -6.46
N GLY A 113 19.74 -16.36 -5.18
CA GLY A 113 18.84 -17.42 -4.74
C GLY A 113 17.36 -17.02 -4.71
N ARG A 114 17.02 -15.79 -5.14
CA ARG A 114 15.64 -15.32 -5.20
C ARG A 114 14.84 -16.11 -6.25
N ARG A 115 13.67 -16.59 -5.85
CA ARG A 115 12.77 -17.43 -6.67
C ARG A 115 11.38 -16.83 -6.75
N LEU A 116 10.67 -17.13 -7.83
CA LEU A 116 9.25 -16.84 -7.95
C LEU A 116 8.45 -17.69 -6.97
N VAL A 117 7.43 -17.10 -6.36
CA VAL A 117 6.42 -17.82 -5.56
C VAL A 117 5.04 -17.24 -5.82
N PRO A 118 3.98 -18.07 -5.90
CA PRO A 118 2.62 -17.59 -5.95
C PRO A 118 2.30 -16.74 -4.72
N THR A 119 1.56 -15.66 -4.95
CA THR A 119 1.01 -14.79 -3.91
C THR A 119 -0.34 -14.27 -4.37
N LYS A 120 -1.12 -13.72 -3.44
CA LYS A 120 -2.41 -13.10 -3.77
C LYS A 120 -2.28 -11.60 -3.80
N VAL A 121 -3.00 -10.97 -4.73
CA VAL A 121 -3.32 -9.54 -4.65
C VAL A 121 -4.21 -9.35 -3.43
N LEU A 122 -3.77 -8.53 -2.49
CA LEU A 122 -4.48 -8.19 -1.26
C LEU A 122 -5.28 -6.89 -1.41
N ALA A 123 -4.81 -6.00 -2.28
CA ALA A 123 -5.32 -4.65 -2.48
C ALA A 123 -4.94 -4.15 -3.86
N HIS A 124 -5.73 -3.25 -4.44
CA HIS A 124 -5.48 -2.63 -5.74
C HIS A 124 -6.09 -1.23 -5.78
N TRP A 125 -5.31 -0.22 -6.15
CA TRP A 125 -5.78 1.16 -6.21
C TRP A 125 -5.05 1.99 -7.26
N SER A 126 -5.58 3.19 -7.56
CA SER A 126 -4.95 4.18 -8.42
C SER A 126 -4.77 5.55 -7.76
N THR A 127 -3.79 6.33 -8.23
CA THR A 127 -3.43 7.68 -7.77
C THR A 127 -2.91 8.50 -8.95
N LEU A 128 -3.30 9.77 -9.05
CA LEU A 128 -2.77 10.70 -10.07
C LEU A 128 -1.38 11.20 -9.62
N LYS A 129 -0.35 11.01 -10.45
CA LYS A 129 1.03 11.43 -10.14
C LYS A 129 1.84 11.78 -11.39
N PRO A 130 2.90 12.60 -11.26
CA PRO A 130 3.88 12.77 -12.32
C PRO A 130 4.51 11.43 -12.70
N ALA A 131 4.47 11.12 -13.99
CA ALA A 131 4.89 9.83 -14.53
C ALA A 131 6.23 9.94 -15.27
N TYR A 132 7.00 8.86 -15.20
CA TYR A 132 8.31 8.72 -15.85
C TYR A 132 8.30 7.43 -16.67
N ARG A 133 8.83 7.51 -17.89
CA ARG A 133 9.05 6.35 -18.75
C ARG A 133 10.45 5.79 -18.49
N LEU A 134 10.50 4.51 -18.19
CA LEU A 134 11.71 3.72 -18.02
C LEU A 134 11.86 2.79 -19.23
N SER A 135 12.96 2.92 -19.97
CA SER A 135 13.28 2.05 -21.10
C SER A 135 14.43 1.10 -20.76
N LEU A 136 14.33 -0.16 -21.20
CA LEU A 136 15.34 -1.20 -20.99
C LEU A 136 15.99 -1.66 -22.31
N ASP A 137 17.09 -2.40 -22.20
CA ASP A 137 17.92 -2.90 -23.31
C ASP A 137 17.23 -3.92 -24.23
N ASP A 138 16.18 -4.58 -23.75
CA ASP A 138 15.37 -5.52 -24.54
C ASP A 138 14.11 -4.87 -25.15
N GLY A 139 14.01 -3.54 -25.09
CA GLY A 139 12.86 -2.77 -25.59
C GLY A 139 11.66 -2.74 -24.64
N THR A 140 11.78 -3.25 -23.41
CA THR A 140 10.77 -3.08 -22.36
C THR A 140 10.60 -1.59 -22.03
N SER A 141 9.36 -1.13 -21.89
CA SER A 141 9.03 0.26 -21.55
C SER A 141 7.99 0.28 -20.43
N ILE A 142 8.38 0.76 -19.25
CA ILE A 142 7.52 0.80 -18.08
C ILE A 142 7.29 2.25 -17.68
N VAL A 143 6.02 2.65 -17.51
CA VAL A 143 5.67 3.96 -16.98
C VAL A 143 5.40 3.87 -15.48
N ALA A 144 6.05 4.72 -14.70
CA ALA A 144 6.07 4.65 -13.25
C ALA A 144 6.13 6.02 -12.58
N SER A 145 5.66 6.11 -11.34
CA SER A 145 5.90 7.29 -10.49
C SER A 145 7.38 7.42 -10.15
N GLY A 146 7.85 8.65 -9.94
CA GLY A 146 9.26 8.92 -9.65
C GLY A 146 9.80 8.20 -8.40
N ASP A 147 8.92 7.90 -7.45
CA ASP A 147 9.26 7.19 -6.21
C ASP A 147 9.17 5.67 -6.31
N HIS A 148 8.62 5.12 -7.41
CA HIS A 148 8.49 3.69 -7.60
C HIS A 148 9.87 2.99 -7.59
N ARG A 149 9.93 1.73 -7.11
CA ARG A 149 11.22 1.05 -6.90
C ARG A 149 11.30 -0.30 -7.60
N PHE A 150 12.40 -0.49 -8.33
CA PHE A 150 12.76 -1.76 -8.95
C PHE A 150 13.92 -2.42 -8.22
N LEU A 151 13.91 -3.75 -8.18
CA LEU A 151 14.99 -4.53 -7.58
C LEU A 151 16.21 -4.54 -8.52
N THR A 152 17.38 -4.29 -7.98
CA THR A 152 18.67 -4.43 -8.68
C THR A 152 19.56 -5.45 -8.00
N GLY A 153 20.69 -5.82 -8.63
CA GLY A 153 21.72 -6.65 -7.99
C GLY A 153 22.29 -6.04 -6.70
N ARG A 154 22.15 -4.71 -6.50
CA ARG A 154 22.63 -3.97 -5.32
C ARG A 154 21.49 -3.51 -4.39
N GLY A 155 20.28 -4.08 -4.53
CA GLY A 155 19.10 -3.72 -3.75
C GLY A 155 18.09 -2.86 -4.51
N TRP A 156 17.10 -2.33 -3.80
CA TRP A 156 16.02 -1.55 -4.39
C TRP A 156 16.48 -0.15 -4.79
N LYS A 157 16.12 0.30 -6.00
CA LYS A 157 16.40 1.66 -6.49
C LYS A 157 15.13 2.33 -7.01
N HIS A 158 15.01 3.64 -6.78
CA HIS A 158 13.86 4.46 -7.20
C HIS A 158 13.96 4.82 -8.68
N VAL A 159 12.84 5.05 -9.37
CA VAL A 159 12.82 5.48 -10.77
C VAL A 159 13.60 6.78 -10.97
N THR A 160 13.39 7.77 -10.10
CA THR A 160 14.11 9.05 -10.14
C THR A 160 14.86 9.33 -8.85
N GLY A 161 15.96 10.07 -8.95
CA GLY A 161 16.63 10.66 -7.80
C GLY A 161 16.05 12.04 -7.46
N THR A 162 16.47 12.59 -6.32
CA THR A 162 16.40 14.02 -6.03
C THR A 162 17.60 14.71 -6.68
N ARG A 163 17.43 15.90 -7.28
CA ARG A 163 18.53 16.62 -7.94
C ARG A 163 19.48 17.22 -6.88
N PHE A 164 20.67 16.60 -6.77
CA PHE A 164 21.90 17.02 -6.07
C PHE A 164 21.93 17.00 -4.53
N GLY A 165 23.15 16.83 -3.97
CA GLY A 165 23.46 16.90 -2.54
C GLY A 165 23.35 15.58 -1.74
N ALA A 166 23.46 15.67 -0.41
CA ALA A 166 23.43 14.53 0.52
C ALA A 166 22.08 13.77 0.59
N ALA A 167 21.04 14.29 -0.05
CA ALA A 167 19.71 13.68 -0.19
C ALA A 167 19.60 12.67 -1.35
N GLN A 168 20.72 12.29 -1.98
CA GLN A 168 20.75 11.41 -3.15
C GLN A 168 20.29 9.99 -2.78
N ARG A 169 19.01 9.70 -3.02
CA ARG A 169 18.49 8.33 -2.90
C ARG A 169 19.06 7.42 -4.00
N PRO A 170 19.27 6.11 -3.74
CA PRO A 170 19.57 5.16 -4.79
C PRO A 170 18.45 5.18 -5.83
N HIS A 171 18.81 5.61 -7.04
CA HIS A 171 17.89 5.74 -8.15
C HIS A 171 18.47 5.09 -9.39
N LEU A 172 17.60 4.80 -10.33
CA LEU A 172 17.96 4.27 -11.62
C LEU A 172 18.74 5.34 -12.38
N VAL A 173 19.81 4.88 -13.04
CA VAL A 173 20.59 5.65 -14.01
C VAL A 173 20.82 4.74 -15.21
N GLY A 174 21.16 5.31 -16.37
CA GLY A 174 21.56 4.54 -17.54
C GLY A 174 22.62 3.50 -17.19
N GLY A 175 22.45 2.27 -17.67
CA GLY A 175 23.28 1.11 -17.37
C GLY A 175 22.94 0.37 -16.07
N THR A 176 21.97 0.84 -15.26
CA THR A 176 21.55 0.09 -14.06
C THR A 176 20.90 -1.24 -14.44
N GLU A 177 21.34 -2.33 -13.82
CA GLU A 177 20.77 -3.66 -14.06
C GLU A 177 19.63 -4.00 -13.08
N LEU A 178 18.42 -4.12 -13.61
CA LEU A 178 17.23 -4.56 -12.90
C LEU A 178 17.15 -6.08 -12.85
N VAL A 179 16.56 -6.63 -11.79
CA VAL A 179 16.27 -8.06 -11.67
C VAL A 179 14.94 -8.35 -12.34
N GLY A 180 14.93 -9.22 -13.35
CA GLY A 180 13.72 -9.56 -14.09
C GLY A 180 13.99 -10.34 -15.36
N PHE A 181 12.93 -10.92 -15.94
CA PHE A 181 12.97 -11.70 -17.18
C PHE A 181 13.10 -10.85 -18.44
N GLY A 182 12.69 -9.58 -18.36
CA GLY A 182 12.48 -8.75 -19.54
C GLY A 182 11.03 -8.76 -20.00
N ARG A 183 10.79 -8.13 -21.16
CA ARG A 183 9.47 -7.87 -21.73
C ARG A 183 8.53 -9.08 -21.64
N LEU A 184 7.38 -8.91 -21.01
CA LEU A 184 6.34 -9.94 -21.06
C LEU A 184 5.54 -9.75 -22.35
N ALA A 185 5.60 -10.76 -23.24
CA ALA A 185 4.77 -10.75 -24.44
C ALA A 185 3.28 -10.86 -24.07
N ARG A 186 2.42 -10.24 -24.90
CA ARG A 186 0.98 -10.47 -24.81
C ARG A 186 0.65 -11.87 -25.32
N THR A 187 -0.34 -12.50 -24.69
CA THR A 187 -0.96 -13.70 -25.21
C THR A 187 -1.55 -13.46 -26.61
N PRO A 188 -1.49 -14.45 -27.51
CA PRO A 188 -2.00 -14.34 -28.87
C PRO A 188 -3.51 -14.08 -28.91
N ASP A 189 -3.93 -13.39 -29.98
CA ASP A 189 -5.34 -13.22 -30.29
C ASP A 189 -5.97 -14.56 -30.69
N ASP A 190 -7.18 -14.81 -30.21
CA ASP A 190 -7.96 -16.04 -30.42
C ASP A 190 -8.63 -16.07 -31.81
N THR A 191 -7.80 -15.99 -32.84
CA THR A 191 -8.21 -16.01 -34.26
C THR A 191 -8.54 -17.42 -34.75
N LEU A 192 -9.30 -17.55 -35.84
CA LEU A 192 -9.54 -18.85 -36.48
C LEU A 192 -8.24 -19.57 -36.87
N GLY A 193 -7.22 -18.83 -37.33
CA GLY A 193 -5.90 -19.39 -37.63
C GLY A 193 -5.25 -20.02 -36.40
N TYR A 194 -5.25 -19.29 -35.26
CA TYR A 194 -4.74 -19.80 -33.99
C TYR A 194 -5.50 -21.06 -33.53
N ARG A 195 -6.84 -21.03 -33.57
CA ARG A 195 -7.69 -22.16 -33.19
C ARG A 195 -7.41 -23.40 -34.05
N ALA A 196 -7.28 -23.22 -35.36
CA ALA A 196 -6.94 -24.28 -36.29
C ALA A 196 -5.55 -24.88 -36.01
N GLY A 197 -4.54 -24.02 -35.78
CA GLY A 197 -3.20 -24.45 -35.40
C GLY A 197 -3.20 -25.24 -34.09
N TYR A 198 -3.93 -24.77 -33.08
CA TYR A 198 -4.05 -25.46 -31.79
C TYR A 198 -4.64 -26.85 -31.92
N LEU A 199 -5.76 -26.98 -32.65
CA LEU A 199 -6.39 -28.27 -32.91
C LEU A 199 -5.45 -29.20 -33.69
N CYS A 200 -4.72 -28.68 -34.69
CA CYS A 200 -3.72 -29.45 -35.45
C CYS A 200 -2.64 -30.01 -34.53
N GLY A 201 -1.96 -29.15 -33.75
CA GLY A 201 -0.87 -29.55 -32.87
C GLY A 201 -1.32 -30.57 -31.82
N MET A 202 -2.53 -30.38 -31.26
CA MET A 202 -3.09 -31.31 -30.29
C MET A 202 -3.43 -32.67 -30.92
N LEU A 203 -4.13 -32.70 -32.06
CA LEU A 203 -4.51 -33.97 -32.71
C LEU A 203 -3.31 -34.81 -33.13
N ARG A 204 -2.23 -34.16 -33.55
CA ARG A 204 -0.97 -34.83 -33.93
C ARG A 204 -0.20 -35.42 -32.74
N SER A 205 -0.59 -35.09 -31.50
CA SER A 205 0.18 -35.42 -30.29
C SER A 205 -0.51 -36.42 -29.35
N GLY A 206 -1.49 -37.18 -29.83
CA GLY A 206 -2.20 -38.19 -29.03
C GLY A 206 -3.68 -37.93 -28.77
N GLY A 207 -4.27 -36.91 -29.40
CA GLY A 207 -5.73 -36.70 -29.42
C GLY A 207 -6.36 -36.20 -28.10
N PHE A 208 -7.68 -36.31 -27.97
CA PHE A 208 -8.47 -35.62 -26.94
C PHE A 208 -8.41 -36.22 -25.52
N SER A 209 -7.75 -37.35 -25.28
CA SER A 209 -8.06 -38.20 -24.12
C SER A 209 -7.18 -38.03 -22.88
N ALA A 210 -6.05 -37.33 -22.93
CA ALA A 210 -5.06 -37.35 -21.84
C ALA A 210 -5.09 -36.12 -20.88
N GLU A 211 -5.35 -34.91 -21.38
CA GLU A 211 -5.23 -33.66 -20.59
C GLU A 211 -6.54 -32.87 -20.60
N LYS A 212 -7.15 -32.69 -19.42
CA LYS A 212 -8.48 -32.06 -19.27
C LYS A 212 -8.52 -30.62 -19.78
N ASP A 213 -7.49 -29.84 -19.49
CA ASP A 213 -7.40 -28.43 -19.92
C ASP A 213 -7.32 -28.33 -21.45
N ALA A 214 -6.51 -29.21 -22.06
CA ALA A 214 -6.32 -29.24 -23.51
C ALA A 214 -7.59 -29.69 -24.24
N ALA A 215 -8.22 -30.76 -23.76
CA ALA A 215 -9.50 -31.26 -24.26
C ALA A 215 -10.61 -30.22 -24.13
N GLY A 216 -10.70 -29.55 -22.98
CA GLY A 216 -11.67 -28.49 -22.73
C GLY A 216 -11.49 -27.30 -23.67
N ARG A 217 -10.25 -26.91 -24.00
CA ARG A 217 -10.00 -25.86 -25.00
C ARG A 217 -10.36 -26.33 -26.41
N ALA A 218 -10.02 -27.55 -26.78
CA ALA A 218 -10.33 -28.07 -28.10
C ALA A 218 -11.84 -28.19 -28.35
N LEU A 219 -12.62 -28.63 -27.37
CA LEU A 219 -14.09 -28.67 -27.45
C LEU A 219 -14.72 -27.29 -27.67
N ARG A 220 -14.06 -26.20 -27.24
CA ARG A 220 -14.51 -24.83 -27.54
C ARG A 220 -14.18 -24.37 -28.96
N TYR A 221 -13.10 -24.89 -29.55
CA TYR A 221 -12.65 -24.50 -30.90
C TYR A 221 -13.28 -25.32 -32.01
N LEU A 222 -13.60 -26.60 -31.77
CA LEU A 222 -14.20 -27.49 -32.76
C LEU A 222 -15.47 -26.94 -33.44
N PRO A 223 -16.42 -26.29 -32.74
CA PRO A 223 -17.63 -25.76 -33.36
C PRO A 223 -17.35 -24.75 -34.49
N ASP A 224 -16.23 -24.04 -34.46
CA ASP A 224 -15.89 -23.03 -35.47
C ASP A 224 -15.55 -23.63 -36.85
N PHE A 225 -15.27 -24.93 -36.90
CA PHE A 225 -14.84 -25.63 -38.13
C PHE A 225 -15.90 -26.59 -38.68
N GLY A 226 -17.02 -26.79 -37.98
CA GLY A 226 -18.10 -27.68 -38.41
C GLY A 226 -17.62 -29.09 -38.75
N ALA A 227 -17.93 -29.56 -39.97
CA ALA A 227 -17.48 -30.86 -40.49
C ALA A 227 -16.12 -30.80 -41.24
N SER A 228 -15.49 -29.63 -41.32
CA SER A 228 -14.21 -29.47 -42.02
C SER A 228 -13.10 -30.15 -41.24
N VAL A 229 -12.42 -31.13 -41.84
CA VAL A 229 -11.20 -31.74 -41.27
C VAL A 229 -9.91 -31.02 -41.71
N GLY A 230 -10.04 -29.86 -42.37
CA GLY A 230 -8.89 -29.12 -42.91
C GLY A 230 -7.89 -28.66 -41.86
N PHE A 231 -8.33 -28.45 -40.61
CA PHE A 231 -7.46 -28.09 -39.49
C PHE A 231 -6.57 -29.25 -39.01
N VAL A 232 -6.78 -30.48 -39.48
CA VAL A 232 -5.97 -31.65 -39.09
C VAL A 232 -4.61 -31.66 -39.80
N GLN A 233 -4.50 -30.98 -40.94
CA GLN A 233 -3.28 -30.92 -41.75
C GLN A 233 -2.50 -29.62 -41.51
N VAL A 234 -1.17 -29.71 -41.60
CA VAL A 234 -0.32 -28.53 -41.65
C VAL A 234 -0.53 -27.84 -42.99
N PRO A 235 -0.93 -26.56 -43.04
CA PRO A 235 -1.13 -25.87 -44.30
C PRO A 235 0.22 -25.66 -45.01
N PRO A 236 0.27 -25.57 -46.35
CA PRO A 236 1.52 -25.37 -47.09
C PRO A 236 2.25 -24.06 -46.75
N SER A 237 1.51 -23.05 -46.28
CA SER A 237 2.05 -21.75 -45.86
C SER A 237 1.32 -21.27 -44.61
N PRO A 238 1.73 -21.75 -43.41
CA PRO A 238 1.09 -21.38 -42.16
C PRO A 238 1.40 -19.93 -41.80
N ASP A 239 0.36 -19.17 -41.45
CA ASP A 239 0.54 -17.81 -40.92
C ASP A 239 1.02 -17.82 -39.46
N SER A 240 1.36 -16.64 -38.93
CA SER A 240 1.88 -16.52 -37.57
C SER A 240 0.88 -16.88 -36.48
N HIS A 241 -0.43 -16.74 -36.72
CA HIS A 241 -1.45 -17.11 -35.74
C HIS A 241 -1.57 -18.63 -35.67
N TRP A 242 -1.62 -19.30 -36.83
CA TRP A 242 -1.62 -20.74 -36.93
C TRP A 242 -0.38 -21.36 -36.29
N LEU A 243 0.81 -20.82 -36.56
CA LEU A 243 2.06 -21.31 -35.94
C LEU A 243 2.02 -21.23 -34.41
N ARG A 244 1.50 -20.14 -33.83
CA ARG A 244 1.36 -19.99 -32.37
C ARG A 244 0.40 -21.04 -31.79
N GLY A 245 -0.74 -21.24 -32.45
CA GLY A 245 -1.70 -22.27 -32.07
C GLY A 245 -1.05 -23.66 -32.10
N PHE A 246 -0.36 -23.98 -33.20
CA PHE A 246 0.33 -25.25 -33.37
C PHE A 246 1.36 -25.52 -32.25
N LEU A 247 2.18 -24.52 -31.91
CA LEU A 247 3.12 -24.60 -30.79
C LEU A 247 2.39 -24.92 -29.47
N ALA A 248 1.26 -24.27 -29.17
CA ALA A 248 0.50 -24.51 -27.96
C ALA A 248 -0.14 -25.90 -27.90
N GLY A 249 -0.87 -26.29 -28.95
CA GLY A 249 -1.55 -27.58 -28.99
C GLY A 249 -0.59 -28.77 -28.91
N LEU A 250 0.54 -28.66 -29.61
CA LEU A 250 1.62 -29.65 -29.54
C LEU A 250 2.25 -29.70 -28.14
N PHE A 251 2.57 -28.53 -27.56
CA PHE A 251 3.18 -28.47 -26.23
C PHE A 251 2.26 -29.00 -25.12
N ASP A 252 0.95 -28.78 -25.22
CA ASP A 252 0.00 -29.25 -24.22
C ASP A 252 -0.01 -30.76 -24.06
N LEU A 253 0.26 -31.53 -25.11
CA LEU A 253 0.29 -32.99 -25.06
C LEU A 253 1.72 -33.55 -25.07
N ALA A 254 2.55 -33.14 -26.02
CA ALA A 254 3.91 -33.64 -26.22
C ALA A 254 4.98 -32.84 -25.46
N GLY A 255 4.61 -31.71 -24.86
CA GLY A 255 5.52 -30.82 -24.15
C GLY A 255 5.65 -31.10 -22.65
N SER A 256 6.78 -30.69 -22.09
CA SER A 256 7.08 -30.70 -20.67
C SER A 256 7.91 -29.48 -20.27
N TYR A 257 7.65 -28.98 -19.06
CA TYR A 257 8.48 -27.98 -18.42
C TYR A 257 8.83 -28.47 -17.01
N ARG A 258 10.09 -28.86 -16.80
CA ARG A 258 10.58 -29.33 -15.50
C ARG A 258 11.99 -28.80 -15.26
N HIS A 259 12.26 -28.35 -14.04
CA HIS A 259 13.56 -27.84 -13.62
C HIS A 259 14.13 -26.69 -14.48
N GLY A 260 13.28 -25.84 -15.06
CA GLY A 260 13.72 -24.74 -15.92
C GLY A 260 14.28 -25.22 -17.26
N ALA A 261 13.65 -26.25 -17.83
CA ALA A 261 13.91 -26.72 -19.18
C ALA A 261 12.59 -27.04 -19.87
N LEU A 262 12.32 -26.33 -20.96
CA LEU A 262 11.17 -26.55 -21.84
C LEU A 262 11.55 -27.54 -22.95
N ARG A 263 10.85 -28.67 -23.01
CA ARG A 263 11.09 -29.75 -23.98
C ARG A 263 9.80 -30.20 -24.65
N VAL A 264 9.89 -30.53 -25.94
CA VAL A 264 8.85 -31.25 -26.68
C VAL A 264 9.46 -32.55 -27.21
N THR A 265 8.76 -33.66 -27.05
CA THR A 265 9.21 -34.97 -27.51
C THR A 265 8.16 -35.61 -28.40
N HIS A 266 8.55 -36.04 -29.59
CA HIS A 266 7.65 -36.66 -30.56
C HIS A 266 8.38 -37.71 -31.41
N ASP A 267 7.64 -38.70 -31.91
CA ASP A 267 8.09 -39.80 -32.77
C ASP A 267 7.74 -39.62 -34.26
N GLU A 268 7.26 -38.44 -34.67
CA GLU A 268 6.98 -38.08 -36.06
C GLU A 268 7.91 -36.96 -36.53
N GLN A 269 8.73 -37.24 -37.55
CA GLN A 269 9.76 -36.31 -38.02
C GLN A 269 9.16 -35.02 -38.62
N ASP A 270 8.04 -35.11 -39.32
CA ASP A 270 7.39 -33.96 -39.97
C ASP A 270 6.82 -32.97 -38.94
N ILE A 271 6.26 -33.48 -37.85
CA ILE A 271 5.75 -32.68 -36.74
C ILE A 271 6.91 -31.98 -36.02
N VAL A 272 8.00 -32.70 -35.76
CA VAL A 272 9.22 -32.14 -35.16
C VAL A 272 9.82 -31.05 -36.05
N SER A 273 9.84 -31.27 -37.37
CA SER A 273 10.34 -30.30 -38.35
C SER A 273 9.46 -29.06 -38.41
N THR A 274 8.14 -29.22 -38.38
CA THR A 274 7.17 -28.10 -38.31
C THR A 274 7.35 -27.30 -37.01
N PHE A 275 7.54 -27.98 -35.88
CA PHE A 275 7.82 -27.33 -34.60
C PHE A 275 9.13 -26.53 -34.64
N CYS A 276 10.20 -27.09 -35.19
CA CYS A 276 11.48 -26.43 -35.36
C CYS A 276 11.38 -25.18 -36.27
N SER A 277 10.65 -25.29 -37.38
CA SER A 277 10.38 -24.17 -38.28
C SER A 277 9.57 -23.07 -37.60
N ALA A 278 8.56 -23.42 -36.81
CA ALA A 278 7.78 -22.48 -36.02
C ALA A 278 8.65 -21.75 -34.98
N LEU A 279 9.50 -22.49 -34.26
CA LEU A 279 10.47 -21.90 -33.32
C LEU A 279 11.43 -20.94 -34.02
N GLY A 280 11.96 -21.33 -35.19
CA GLY A 280 12.82 -20.48 -36.01
C GLY A 280 12.14 -19.19 -36.48
N ASN A 281 10.87 -19.27 -36.89
CA ASN A 281 10.07 -18.11 -37.32
C ASN A 281 9.89 -17.07 -36.19
N PHE A 282 9.84 -17.51 -34.93
CA PHE A 282 9.76 -16.63 -33.77
C PHE A 282 11.12 -16.35 -33.11
N GLY A 283 12.22 -16.82 -33.71
CA GLY A 283 13.59 -16.57 -33.26
C GLY A 283 13.99 -17.32 -31.99
N PHE A 284 13.34 -18.43 -31.65
CA PHE A 284 13.77 -19.28 -30.54
C PHE A 284 14.99 -20.11 -30.95
N ARG A 285 16.00 -20.14 -30.08
CA ARG A 285 17.12 -21.08 -30.21
C ARG A 285 16.73 -22.40 -29.56
N TYR A 286 17.10 -23.52 -30.17
CA TYR A 286 16.80 -24.84 -29.66
C TYR A 286 17.93 -25.83 -29.97
N VAL A 287 17.95 -26.95 -29.23
CA VAL A 287 18.75 -28.12 -29.54
C VAL A 287 17.82 -29.30 -29.82
N ARG A 288 18.15 -30.10 -30.82
CA ARG A 288 17.43 -31.32 -31.19
C ARG A 288 18.32 -32.53 -30.89
N SER A 289 17.76 -33.53 -30.22
CA SER A 289 18.42 -34.82 -29.99
C SER A 289 17.51 -35.97 -30.41
N GLU A 290 18.11 -37.09 -30.79
CA GLU A 290 17.41 -38.30 -31.22
C GLU A 290 17.80 -39.48 -30.34
N ASN A 291 16.81 -40.28 -29.92
CA ASN A 291 17.04 -41.55 -29.25
C ASN A 291 16.47 -42.69 -30.10
N ALA A 292 17.35 -43.53 -30.66
CA ALA A 292 17.00 -44.54 -31.65
C ALA A 292 16.85 -45.97 -31.09
N LYS A 293 16.77 -46.16 -29.75
CA LYS A 293 16.84 -47.51 -29.16
C LYS A 293 15.68 -48.46 -29.50
N PHE A 294 14.48 -47.95 -29.82
CA PHE A 294 13.31 -48.81 -30.13
C PHE A 294 12.34 -48.21 -31.18
N ARG A 295 12.12 -46.89 -31.15
CA ARG A 295 11.49 -46.06 -32.20
C ARG A 295 12.22 -44.70 -32.21
N PRO A 296 12.38 -44.03 -33.35
CA PRO A 296 13.04 -42.73 -33.38
C PRO A 296 12.19 -41.74 -32.57
N LEU A 297 12.74 -41.29 -31.45
CA LEU A 297 12.11 -40.32 -30.58
C LEU A 297 12.98 -39.06 -30.59
N TRP A 298 12.44 -37.97 -31.12
CA TRP A 298 13.12 -36.69 -31.17
C TRP A 298 12.69 -35.83 -30.00
N THR A 299 13.66 -35.23 -29.33
CA THR A 299 13.45 -34.24 -28.29
C THR A 299 14.01 -32.90 -28.76
N VAL A 300 13.17 -31.86 -28.70
CA VAL A 300 13.55 -30.48 -28.95
C VAL A 300 13.51 -29.73 -27.62
N GLN A 301 14.64 -29.15 -27.22
CA GLN A 301 14.76 -28.32 -26.02
C GLN A 301 15.00 -26.87 -26.41
N ILE A 302 14.20 -25.94 -25.88
CA ILE A 302 14.41 -24.50 -26.06
C ILE A 302 15.59 -24.03 -25.21
N LEU A 303 16.43 -23.16 -25.78
CA LEU A 303 17.60 -22.57 -25.14
C LEU A 303 17.32 -21.10 -24.78
N GLY A 304 18.14 -20.53 -23.88
CA GLY A 304 18.02 -19.13 -23.46
C GLY A 304 17.48 -18.92 -22.05
N GLY A 305 17.05 -20.01 -21.39
CA GLY A 305 16.66 -20.01 -19.98
C GLY A 305 15.33 -19.28 -19.71
N PRO A 306 15.11 -18.83 -18.46
CA PRO A 306 13.80 -18.37 -17.99
C PRO A 306 13.12 -17.29 -18.84
N SER A 307 13.91 -16.37 -19.43
CA SER A 307 13.36 -15.32 -20.30
C SER A 307 12.71 -15.89 -21.57
N GLU A 308 13.38 -16.83 -22.25
CA GLU A 308 12.85 -17.45 -23.46
C GLU A 308 11.71 -18.43 -23.15
N GLU A 309 11.76 -19.09 -22.00
CA GLU A 309 10.70 -20.00 -21.55
C GLU A 309 9.39 -19.25 -21.26
N VAL A 310 9.46 -18.13 -20.53
CA VAL A 310 8.31 -17.24 -20.32
C VAL A 310 7.83 -16.64 -21.64
N ARG A 311 8.75 -16.24 -22.53
CA ARG A 311 8.43 -15.74 -23.87
C ARG A 311 7.66 -16.79 -24.67
N PHE A 312 8.05 -18.06 -24.63
CA PHE A 312 7.34 -19.15 -25.28
C PHE A 312 5.92 -19.30 -24.72
N PHE A 313 5.74 -19.33 -23.40
CA PHE A 313 4.42 -19.47 -22.79
C PHE A 313 3.47 -18.35 -23.19
N HIS A 314 3.95 -17.11 -23.27
CA HIS A 314 3.12 -15.98 -23.70
C HIS A 314 2.89 -15.97 -25.21
N LEU A 315 3.87 -16.37 -26.01
CA LEU A 315 3.76 -16.38 -27.46
C LEU A 315 2.80 -17.46 -27.97
N ALA A 316 2.90 -18.66 -27.39
CA ALA A 316 2.10 -19.81 -27.77
C ALA A 316 0.78 -19.87 -26.99
N ASP A 317 0.73 -19.46 -25.72
CA ASP A 317 -0.38 -19.69 -24.78
C ASP A 317 -0.87 -21.15 -24.74
N PRO A 318 -0.06 -22.12 -24.27
CA PRO A 318 -0.55 -23.48 -23.99
C PRO A 318 -1.74 -23.45 -23.03
N ALA A 319 -2.63 -24.45 -23.07
CA ALA A 319 -3.81 -24.56 -22.22
C ALA A 319 -3.49 -25.16 -20.85
N VAL A 320 -2.60 -26.16 -20.79
CA VAL A 320 -2.32 -26.98 -19.61
C VAL A 320 -1.55 -26.17 -18.55
N GLY A 321 -2.25 -25.80 -17.47
CA GLY A 321 -1.74 -24.82 -16.50
C GLY A 321 -0.49 -25.28 -15.75
N TRP A 322 -0.45 -26.54 -15.33
CA TRP A 322 0.67 -27.07 -14.56
C TRP A 322 1.98 -27.12 -15.36
N LYS A 323 1.90 -27.22 -16.70
CA LYS A 323 3.06 -27.18 -17.61
C LYS A 323 3.62 -25.76 -17.82
N ARG A 324 2.90 -24.72 -17.39
CA ARG A 324 3.33 -23.31 -17.43
C ARG A 324 3.70 -22.76 -16.06
N SER A 325 3.58 -23.56 -14.99
CA SER A 325 3.89 -23.10 -13.64
C SER A 325 5.35 -22.67 -13.53
N LEU A 326 5.56 -21.46 -13.03
CA LEU A 326 6.87 -20.87 -12.77
C LEU A 326 7.22 -20.89 -11.28
N ASP A 327 6.47 -21.66 -10.47
CA ASP A 327 6.73 -21.76 -9.03
C ASP A 327 8.14 -22.28 -8.75
N GLY A 328 8.87 -21.59 -7.88
CA GLY A 328 10.25 -21.91 -7.53
C GLY A 328 11.30 -21.54 -8.59
N LEU A 329 10.91 -20.95 -9.72
CA LEU A 329 11.84 -20.54 -10.79
C LEU A 329 12.85 -19.50 -10.27
N PRO A 330 14.17 -19.70 -10.43
CA PRO A 330 15.16 -18.68 -10.09
C PRO A 330 15.02 -17.45 -10.98
N ILE A 331 14.87 -16.28 -10.36
CA ILE A 331 14.87 -14.98 -11.05
C ILE A 331 16.06 -14.11 -10.64
N GLY A 332 16.69 -14.43 -9.51
CA GLY A 332 17.76 -13.62 -8.90
C GLY A 332 19.00 -13.40 -9.75
N ARG A 333 19.18 -14.09 -10.89
CA ARG A 333 20.31 -13.93 -11.82
C ARG A 333 19.96 -13.22 -13.14
N THR A 334 18.69 -13.14 -13.50
CA THR A 334 18.27 -12.52 -14.76
C THR A 334 18.33 -11.00 -14.63
N ARG A 335 18.88 -10.33 -15.64
CA ARG A 335 19.13 -8.88 -15.63
C ARG A 335 18.65 -8.20 -16.90
N ARG A 336 18.18 -6.96 -16.75
CA ARG A 336 17.92 -6.02 -17.85
C ARG A 336 18.50 -4.65 -17.53
N LYS A 337 19.15 -4.03 -18.51
CA LYS A 337 19.82 -2.75 -18.34
C LYS A 337 18.86 -1.61 -18.65
N VAL A 338 18.81 -0.63 -17.75
CA VAL A 338 18.12 0.64 -17.99
C VAL A 338 18.87 1.42 -19.07
N THR A 339 18.18 1.83 -20.13
CA THR A 339 18.73 2.66 -21.21
C THR A 339 18.42 4.13 -20.99
N SER A 340 17.16 4.47 -20.69
CA SER A 340 16.74 5.84 -20.39
C SER A 340 15.64 5.93 -19.32
N ILE A 341 15.54 7.11 -18.70
CA ILE A 341 14.50 7.48 -17.74
C ILE A 341 14.07 8.90 -18.09
N GLU A 342 12.82 9.06 -18.51
CA GLU A 342 12.33 10.31 -19.08
C GLU A 342 11.05 10.76 -18.35
N PRO A 343 10.99 12.01 -17.84
CA PRO A 343 9.72 12.54 -17.34
C PRO A 343 8.73 12.66 -18.50
N LEU A 344 7.48 12.22 -18.31
CA LEU A 344 6.43 12.39 -19.32
C LEU A 344 5.88 13.82 -19.36
N GLY A 345 6.18 14.64 -18.34
CA GLY A 345 5.70 16.03 -18.25
C GLY A 345 4.20 16.14 -17.93
N ILE A 346 3.55 15.01 -17.63
CA ILE A 346 2.11 14.92 -17.33
C ILE A 346 1.89 14.10 -16.07
N GLU A 347 0.78 14.37 -15.40
CA GLU A 347 0.25 13.49 -14.37
C GLU A 347 -0.73 12.50 -15.00
N LEU A 348 -0.62 11.23 -14.63
CA LEU A 348 -1.49 10.17 -15.13
C LEU A 348 -1.99 9.29 -13.98
N PRO A 349 -3.15 8.64 -14.12
CA PRO A 349 -3.60 7.64 -13.16
C PRO A 349 -2.61 6.47 -13.14
N LEU A 350 -1.88 6.33 -12.04
CA LEU A 350 -0.95 5.24 -11.78
C LEU A 350 -1.53 4.32 -10.71
N PHE A 351 -1.30 3.03 -10.85
CA PHE A 351 -1.87 1.94 -10.08
C PHE A 351 -0.80 1.29 -9.19
N ASP A 352 -1.21 0.72 -8.07
CA ASP A 352 -0.38 -0.14 -7.24
C ASP A 352 -1.24 -1.22 -6.57
N ILE A 353 -0.58 -2.28 -6.13
CA ILE A 353 -1.24 -3.45 -5.52
C ILE A 353 -0.48 -3.86 -4.26
N THR A 354 -1.16 -4.39 -3.25
CA THR A 354 -0.47 -5.07 -2.13
C THR A 354 -0.45 -6.57 -2.40
N THR A 355 0.65 -7.25 -2.06
CA THR A 355 0.79 -8.71 -2.17
C THR A 355 1.32 -9.29 -0.87
N GLY A 356 1.11 -10.59 -0.65
CA GLY A 356 1.64 -11.27 0.53
C GLY A 356 3.17 -11.37 0.58
N THR A 357 3.87 -11.17 -0.54
CA THR A 357 5.34 -11.23 -0.64
C THR A 357 6.04 -9.89 -0.48
N GLY A 358 5.32 -8.77 -0.56
CA GLY A 358 5.93 -7.42 -0.53
C GLY A 358 6.55 -6.97 -1.87
N ASP A 359 6.38 -7.77 -2.93
CA ASP A 359 6.80 -7.49 -4.29
C ASP A 359 5.95 -8.27 -5.30
N PHE A 360 6.07 -7.91 -6.59
CA PHE A 360 5.44 -8.59 -7.71
C PHE A 360 6.25 -8.41 -9.00
N ILE A 361 5.89 -9.15 -10.05
CA ILE A 361 6.54 -9.06 -11.36
C ILE A 361 5.72 -8.18 -12.30
N ALA A 362 6.26 -7.00 -12.65
CA ALA A 362 5.64 -6.01 -13.53
C ALA A 362 6.48 -5.82 -14.80
N ASP A 363 5.89 -6.11 -15.95
CA ASP A 363 6.56 -6.23 -17.25
C ASP A 363 7.89 -7.00 -17.17
N GLY A 364 7.83 -8.10 -16.40
CA GLY A 364 8.94 -9.03 -16.19
C GLY A 364 9.97 -8.56 -15.18
N MET A 365 9.86 -7.34 -14.64
CA MET A 365 10.75 -6.81 -13.62
C MET A 365 10.23 -7.05 -12.22
N VAL A 366 11.14 -7.38 -11.29
CA VAL A 366 10.80 -7.47 -9.86
C VAL A 366 10.63 -6.05 -9.33
N THR A 367 9.41 -5.74 -8.90
CA THR A 367 9.06 -4.42 -8.40
C THR A 367 8.42 -4.45 -7.00
N HIS A 368 8.58 -3.37 -6.26
CA HIS A 368 8.16 -3.24 -4.87
C HIS A 368 6.69 -2.79 -4.77
N ASN A 369 5.97 -3.24 -3.73
CA ASN A 369 4.65 -2.69 -3.35
C ASN A 369 4.57 -2.15 -1.91
N CYS A 370 3.54 -1.40 -1.51
CA CYS A 370 3.51 -0.76 -0.19
C CYS A 370 3.13 -1.68 0.99
N PHE A 371 3.95 -1.75 2.06
CA PHE A 371 3.76 -2.64 3.24
C PHE A 371 3.09 -1.99 4.49
N ALA A 372 2.95 -0.66 4.60
CA ALA A 372 2.58 0.02 5.87
C ALA A 372 1.08 0.00 6.25
N ARG A 373 0.27 -0.88 5.65
CA ARG A 373 -1.17 -0.67 5.44
C ARG A 373 -2.13 -1.57 6.25
N ASN A 374 -1.62 -2.55 7.01
CA ASN A 374 -2.41 -3.64 7.65
C ASN A 374 -3.25 -3.28 8.91
N THR A 375 -3.33 -2.02 9.33
CA THR A 375 -4.13 -1.63 10.51
C THR A 375 -5.61 -1.35 10.20
N HIS A 376 -6.00 -1.37 8.92
CA HIS A 376 -7.36 -1.05 8.42
C HIS A 376 -8.18 -2.26 7.93
N THR A 377 -7.59 -3.46 7.90
CA THR A 377 -8.23 -4.69 7.39
C THR A 377 -9.31 -5.29 8.29
N TYR A 378 -9.61 -4.70 9.45
CA TYR A 378 -10.65 -5.19 10.37
C TYR A 378 -12.05 -4.61 10.09
N LEU A 379 -12.21 -3.83 9.00
CA LEU A 379 -13.46 -3.13 8.63
C LEU A 379 -13.82 -3.27 7.14
N ASP A 380 -13.24 -4.25 6.43
CA ASP A 380 -13.40 -4.43 4.97
C ASP A 380 -13.02 -3.21 4.09
N PHE A 381 -12.18 -2.30 4.60
CA PHE A 381 -11.58 -1.21 3.82
C PHE A 381 -10.16 -1.54 3.33
N ASP A 382 -9.83 -1.04 2.15
CA ASP A 382 -8.52 -1.24 1.56
C ASP A 382 -7.43 -0.51 2.37
N ALA A 383 -6.41 -1.28 2.69
CA ALA A 383 -5.10 -0.86 3.17
C ALA A 383 -4.52 0.31 2.33
N GLY A 384 -4.90 0.38 1.05
CA GLY A 384 -4.52 1.31 -0.01
C GLY A 384 -5.09 2.74 0.08
N ARG A 385 -5.93 3.05 -0.88
CA ARG A 385 -6.52 4.37 -1.12
C ARG A 385 -7.48 4.76 0.02
N ASP A 386 -8.04 3.82 0.74
CA ASP A 386 -9.13 4.09 1.69
C ASP A 386 -8.65 4.74 3.00
N PHE A 387 -7.42 4.47 3.44
CA PHE A 387 -6.85 5.18 4.59
C PHE A 387 -6.73 6.71 4.34
N ASP A 388 -6.35 7.09 3.12
CA ASP A 388 -6.07 8.47 2.74
C ASP A 388 -7.29 9.18 2.11
N THR A 389 -8.26 8.40 1.60
CA THR A 389 -9.38 8.90 0.80
C THR A 389 -10.75 8.39 1.21
N GLN A 390 -10.89 7.42 2.11
CA GLN A 390 -12.18 6.94 2.58
C GLN A 390 -12.26 7.25 4.08
N VAL A 391 -12.72 8.46 4.42
CA VAL A 391 -12.88 8.85 5.82
C VAL A 391 -14.24 8.35 6.29
N ILE A 392 -14.27 7.46 7.27
CA ILE A 392 -15.52 7.08 7.93
C ILE A 392 -15.94 8.22 8.83
N VAL A 393 -17.15 8.70 8.62
CA VAL A 393 -17.75 9.79 9.37
C VAL A 393 -18.95 9.25 10.12
N LYS A 394 -18.85 9.24 11.45
CA LYS A 394 -19.98 8.83 12.31
C LYS A 394 -20.96 10.00 12.42
N VAL A 395 -21.87 10.12 11.47
CA VAL A 395 -22.73 11.31 11.35
C VAL A 395 -23.69 11.50 12.52
N ASN A 396 -24.11 10.39 13.15
CA ASN A 396 -24.94 10.41 14.36
C ASN A 396 -24.12 10.45 15.67
N ALA A 397 -22.80 10.70 15.59
CA ALA A 397 -21.94 10.70 16.77
C ALA A 397 -22.43 11.65 17.87
N PRO A 398 -22.87 12.90 17.57
CA PRO A 398 -23.40 13.79 18.61
C PRO A 398 -24.63 13.23 19.34
N GLU A 399 -25.58 12.64 18.60
CA GLU A 399 -26.83 12.11 19.13
C GLU A 399 -26.57 10.87 20.01
N VAL A 400 -25.72 9.97 19.52
CA VAL A 400 -25.31 8.77 20.24
C VAL A 400 -24.56 9.16 21.50
N LEU A 401 -23.61 10.11 21.41
CA LEU A 401 -22.88 10.59 22.56
C LEU A 401 -23.84 11.15 23.62
N ALA A 402 -24.74 12.05 23.23
CA ALA A 402 -25.71 12.65 24.14
C ALA A 402 -26.59 11.58 24.82
N ALA A 403 -27.01 10.55 24.08
CA ALA A 403 -27.76 9.42 24.66
C ALA A 403 -26.92 8.61 25.65
N GLN A 404 -25.65 8.35 25.35
CA GLN A 404 -24.75 7.62 26.24
C GLN A 404 -24.44 8.40 27.53
N LEU A 405 -24.27 9.72 27.43
CA LEU A 405 -24.00 10.61 28.57
C LEU A 405 -25.21 10.78 29.51
N ARG A 406 -26.44 10.57 29.02
CA ARG A 406 -27.68 10.59 29.82
C ARG A 406 -27.91 9.32 30.65
N ARG A 407 -27.13 8.26 30.44
CA ARG A 407 -27.30 7.01 31.19
C ARG A 407 -27.04 7.25 32.68
N PRO A 408 -27.86 6.73 33.61
CA PRO A 408 -27.63 6.90 35.05
C PRO A 408 -26.27 6.36 35.53
N SER A 409 -25.68 5.43 34.77
CA SER A 409 -24.36 4.87 35.03
C SER A 409 -23.19 5.79 34.62
N TRP A 410 -23.45 6.91 33.95
CA TRP A 410 -22.39 7.82 33.51
C TRP A 410 -21.91 8.70 34.68
N THR A 411 -20.62 8.58 34.98
CA THR A 411 -19.98 9.22 36.15
C THR A 411 -19.28 10.53 35.80
N ARG A 412 -19.49 11.07 34.59
CA ARG A 412 -18.90 12.33 34.10
C ARG A 412 -17.37 12.32 34.14
N GLU A 413 -16.77 11.17 33.84
CA GLU A 413 -15.32 11.04 33.69
C GLU A 413 -14.81 11.85 32.49
N HIS A 414 -13.55 12.31 32.56
CA HIS A 414 -12.91 13.09 31.50
C HIS A 414 -12.91 12.35 30.15
N VAL A 415 -13.40 13.01 29.10
CA VAL A 415 -13.39 12.52 27.72
C VAL A 415 -12.35 13.24 26.86
N ALA A 416 -11.40 12.50 26.31
CA ALA A 416 -10.37 13.04 25.42
C ALA A 416 -10.66 12.80 23.93
N MET A 417 -10.35 13.78 23.11
CA MET A 417 -10.45 13.76 21.65
C MET A 417 -9.07 14.02 21.03
N GLY A 418 -8.78 13.42 19.87
CA GLY A 418 -7.46 13.54 19.24
C GLY A 418 -6.43 12.50 19.67
N THR A 419 -6.88 11.40 20.29
CA THR A 419 -6.02 10.30 20.74
C THR A 419 -5.69 9.29 19.65
N ASN A 420 -6.57 9.13 18.66
CA ASN A 420 -6.41 8.16 17.57
C ASN A 420 -6.45 8.82 16.18
N THR A 421 -7.43 9.69 15.95
CA THR A 421 -7.57 10.49 14.73
C THR A 421 -7.75 11.96 15.09
N ASP A 422 -7.33 12.86 14.19
CA ASP A 422 -7.45 14.29 14.44
C ASP A 422 -8.93 14.74 14.32
N PRO A 423 -9.53 15.32 15.38
CA PRO A 423 -10.92 15.75 15.38
C PRO A 423 -11.18 16.97 14.48
N TYR A 424 -10.14 17.75 14.18
CA TYR A 424 -10.19 18.93 13.33
C TYR A 424 -9.42 18.74 12.02
N GLN A 425 -9.38 17.50 11.53
CA GLN A 425 -8.95 17.22 10.17
C GLN A 425 -9.85 17.90 9.13
N ARG A 426 -9.43 17.92 7.87
CA ARG A 426 -10.15 18.59 6.77
C ARG A 426 -11.65 18.25 6.69
N ALA A 427 -12.02 17.00 6.99
CA ALA A 427 -13.41 16.53 7.04
C ALA A 427 -14.31 17.39 7.96
N GLU A 428 -13.78 17.86 9.09
CA GLU A 428 -14.51 18.66 10.07
C GLU A 428 -14.93 20.04 9.52
N GLY A 429 -14.26 20.55 8.48
CA GLY A 429 -14.70 21.76 7.78
C GLY A 429 -16.09 21.61 7.15
N ARG A 430 -16.42 20.39 6.70
CA ARG A 430 -17.72 20.04 6.10
C ARG A 430 -18.73 19.58 7.13
N TYR A 431 -18.36 18.58 7.92
CA TYR A 431 -19.33 17.84 8.74
C TYR A 431 -19.75 18.55 10.01
N LYS A 432 -18.87 19.41 10.55
CA LYS A 432 -19.18 20.22 11.75
C LYS A 432 -19.72 19.38 12.91
N LEU A 433 -19.15 18.18 13.12
CA LEU A 433 -19.58 17.29 14.21
C LEU A 433 -19.05 17.76 15.56
N MET A 434 -17.87 18.38 15.57
CA MET A 434 -17.21 18.78 16.80
C MET A 434 -18.00 19.78 17.65
N PRO A 435 -18.63 20.86 17.09
CA PRO A 435 -19.47 21.75 17.88
C PRO A 435 -20.54 21.01 18.68
N ARG A 436 -21.24 20.07 18.03
CA ARG A 436 -22.33 19.31 18.64
C ARG A 436 -21.82 18.30 19.68
N ILE A 437 -20.66 17.70 19.44
CA ILE A 437 -19.97 16.82 20.40
C ILE A 437 -19.54 17.59 21.64
N ILE A 438 -18.96 18.78 21.45
CA ILE A 438 -18.51 19.67 22.54
C ILE A 438 -19.71 20.09 23.40
N THR A 439 -20.80 20.55 22.77
CA THR A 439 -22.04 20.90 23.47
C THR A 439 -22.60 19.71 24.25
N ALA A 440 -22.69 18.53 23.65
CA ALA A 440 -23.21 17.34 24.34
C ALA A 440 -22.40 16.96 25.58
N LEU A 441 -21.08 17.09 25.53
CA LEU A 441 -20.21 16.86 26.69
C LEU A 441 -20.43 17.92 27.77
N ALA A 442 -20.44 19.20 27.38
CA ALA A 442 -20.64 20.32 28.29
C ALA A 442 -22.01 20.28 29.00
N ASP A 443 -23.10 20.08 28.25
CA ASP A 443 -24.47 19.99 28.79
C ASP A 443 -24.63 18.84 29.80
N SER A 444 -23.86 17.77 29.63
CA SER A 444 -23.87 16.63 30.56
C SER A 444 -23.03 16.86 31.83
N GLY A 445 -22.29 17.98 31.89
CA GLY A 445 -21.30 18.27 32.94
C GLY A 445 -20.01 17.45 32.81
N THR A 446 -19.70 16.92 31.62
CA THR A 446 -18.55 16.04 31.40
C THR A 446 -17.30 16.85 31.02
N PRO A 447 -16.19 16.75 31.77
CA PRO A 447 -14.93 17.38 31.41
C PRO A 447 -14.39 16.84 30.08
N LEU A 448 -13.77 17.71 29.28
CA LEU A 448 -13.26 17.34 27.96
C LEU A 448 -11.85 17.85 27.68
N SER A 449 -11.15 17.17 26.78
CA SER A 449 -9.92 17.72 26.18
C SER A 449 -9.79 17.41 24.70
N ILE A 450 -9.14 18.31 23.96
CA ILE A 450 -8.92 18.23 22.53
C ILE A 450 -7.42 18.33 22.25
N LEU A 451 -6.88 17.35 21.54
CA LEU A 451 -5.56 17.40 20.92
C LEU A 451 -5.70 17.47 19.39
N THR A 452 -5.04 18.43 18.74
CA THR A 452 -5.12 18.55 17.27
C THR A 452 -3.87 19.14 16.63
N LYS A 453 -3.67 18.86 15.34
CA LYS A 453 -2.77 19.56 14.41
C LYS A 453 -3.54 20.46 13.43
N GLY A 454 -4.87 20.30 13.34
CA GLY A 454 -5.74 20.98 12.39
C GLY A 454 -6.13 22.40 12.81
N THR A 455 -6.07 23.33 11.85
CA THR A 455 -6.43 24.74 12.06
C THR A 455 -7.93 25.02 11.98
N VAL A 456 -8.74 24.04 11.57
CA VAL A 456 -10.22 24.13 11.55
C VAL A 456 -10.77 24.47 12.95
N LEU A 457 -10.06 24.05 14.00
CA LEU A 457 -10.38 24.39 15.40
C LEU A 457 -10.61 25.88 15.63
N ALA A 458 -9.94 26.78 14.89
CA ALA A 458 -10.10 28.22 15.06
C ALA A 458 -11.57 28.68 14.98
N ARG A 459 -12.38 27.98 14.20
CA ARG A 459 -13.83 28.22 14.05
C ARG A 459 -14.58 28.05 15.37
N ASP A 460 -14.18 27.08 16.19
CA ASP A 460 -14.93 26.62 17.36
C ASP A 460 -14.35 27.17 18.68
N LEU A 461 -13.36 28.07 18.62
CA LEU A 461 -12.80 28.72 19.81
C LEU A 461 -13.85 29.49 20.64
N PRO A 462 -14.80 30.25 20.06
CA PRO A 462 -15.84 30.92 20.86
C PRO A 462 -16.75 29.93 21.61
N LEU A 463 -17.04 28.77 21.00
CA LEU A 463 -17.79 27.71 21.67
C LEU A 463 -16.97 27.13 22.84
N LEU A 464 -15.69 26.85 22.61
CA LEU A 464 -14.79 26.32 23.63
C LEU A 464 -14.63 27.30 24.81
N GLU A 465 -14.54 28.61 24.53
CA GLU A 465 -14.55 29.64 25.56
C GLU A 465 -15.83 29.57 26.39
N SER A 466 -16.99 29.49 25.74
CA SER A 466 -18.28 29.38 26.43
C SER A 466 -18.34 28.15 27.33
N VAL A 467 -18.09 26.94 26.79
CA VAL A 467 -18.22 25.69 27.56
C VAL A 467 -17.16 25.55 28.65
N SER A 468 -16.01 26.22 28.50
CA SER A 468 -14.96 26.22 29.54
C SER A 468 -15.39 26.89 30.84
N LYS A 469 -16.48 27.68 30.81
CA LYS A 469 -17.10 28.30 31.99
C LYS A 469 -17.94 27.30 32.80
N ASP A 470 -18.46 26.27 32.12
CA ASP A 470 -19.37 25.28 32.71
C ASP A 470 -18.65 23.99 33.11
N VAL A 471 -17.72 23.53 32.27
CA VAL A 471 -16.95 22.29 32.49
C VAL A 471 -15.45 22.49 32.25
N PRO A 472 -14.58 21.73 32.92
CA PRO A 472 -13.16 21.75 32.59
C PRO A 472 -12.92 21.35 31.13
N ALA A 473 -12.40 22.28 30.34
CA ALA A 473 -12.08 22.09 28.93
C ALA A 473 -10.59 22.31 28.67
N GLY A 474 -9.89 21.27 28.25
CA GLY A 474 -8.46 21.33 27.92
C GLY A 474 -8.22 21.42 26.42
N LEU A 475 -7.41 22.39 25.99
CA LEU A 475 -6.95 22.48 24.60
C LEU A 475 -5.45 22.19 24.48
N ALA A 476 -5.09 21.33 23.54
CA ALA A 476 -3.72 21.00 23.19
C ALA A 476 -3.47 21.02 21.67
N ILE A 477 -2.38 21.66 21.26
CA ILE A 477 -1.94 21.70 19.86
C ILE A 477 -0.64 20.91 19.71
N SER A 478 -0.58 20.00 18.74
CA SER A 478 0.64 19.25 18.44
C SER A 478 1.53 20.04 17.47
N LEU A 479 2.69 20.47 17.97
CA LEU A 479 3.69 21.23 17.21
C LEU A 479 5.09 20.88 17.72
N ALA A 480 5.81 20.05 16.96
CA ALA A 480 7.17 19.60 17.32
C ALA A 480 8.25 20.10 16.37
N LEU A 481 7.86 20.61 15.20
CA LEU A 481 8.76 21.00 14.13
C LEU A 481 8.54 22.48 13.84
N LEU A 482 9.56 23.33 14.00
CA LEU A 482 9.54 24.71 13.53
C LEU A 482 10.00 24.83 12.07
N ASP A 483 10.93 23.97 11.67
CA ASP A 483 11.45 23.92 10.30
C ASP A 483 10.34 23.46 9.35
N GLU A 484 9.91 24.35 8.46
CA GLU A 484 8.83 24.10 7.51
C GLU A 484 9.20 23.03 6.48
N GLU A 485 10.47 22.93 6.08
CA GLU A 485 10.92 21.92 5.12
C GLU A 485 10.96 20.54 5.77
N LEU A 486 11.48 20.44 6.99
CA LEU A 486 11.44 19.20 7.76
C LEU A 486 10.01 18.78 8.08
N GLN A 487 9.14 19.73 8.44
CA GLN A 487 7.72 19.48 8.67
C GLN A 487 7.01 18.99 7.42
N HIS A 488 7.21 19.64 6.27
CA HIS A 488 6.58 19.24 5.02
C HIS A 488 7.04 17.83 4.59
N ARG A 489 8.30 17.48 4.82
CA ARG A 489 8.84 16.14 4.50
C ARG A 489 8.36 15.04 5.44
N LEU A 490 8.02 15.36 6.69
CA LEU A 490 7.59 14.38 7.70
C LEU A 490 6.06 14.31 7.85
N GLU A 491 5.35 15.42 7.70
CA GLU A 491 3.90 15.56 7.92
C GLU A 491 3.21 16.38 6.80
N PRO A 492 3.30 16.00 5.51
CA PRO A 492 2.95 16.85 4.36
C PRO A 492 1.50 17.35 4.30
N GLY A 493 0.55 16.66 4.92
CA GLY A 493 -0.86 17.08 4.92
C GLY A 493 -1.26 18.01 6.08
N THR A 494 -0.40 18.22 7.08
CA THR A 494 -0.71 19.02 8.26
C THR A 494 -0.45 20.51 8.02
N PRO A 495 -1.17 21.43 8.69
CA PRO A 495 -0.89 22.85 8.62
C PRO A 495 0.56 23.18 9.01
N SER A 496 1.10 24.22 8.36
CA SER A 496 2.48 24.67 8.60
C SER A 496 2.73 25.00 10.09
N PRO A 497 3.98 24.95 10.56
CA PRO A 497 4.35 25.40 11.90
C PRO A 497 3.83 26.80 12.21
N ARG A 498 3.94 27.73 11.26
CA ARG A 498 3.41 29.09 11.37
C ARG A 498 1.90 29.11 11.61
N ALA A 499 1.13 28.37 10.81
CA ALA A 499 -0.32 28.31 10.96
C ALA A 499 -0.75 27.72 12.32
N ARG A 500 0.02 26.76 12.86
CA ARG A 500 -0.20 26.20 14.20
C ARG A 500 0.17 27.18 15.31
N LEU A 501 1.23 27.98 15.17
CA LEU A 501 1.56 29.07 16.09
C LEU A 501 0.45 30.14 16.11
N ASP A 502 -0.09 30.50 14.95
CA ASP A 502 -1.21 31.45 14.85
C ASP A 502 -2.49 30.90 15.50
N LEU A 503 -2.72 29.59 15.43
CA LEU A 503 -3.82 28.95 16.15
C LEU A 503 -3.64 29.03 17.67
N ILE A 504 -2.41 28.84 18.18
CA ILE A 504 -2.10 29.01 19.61
C ILE A 504 -2.43 30.44 20.04
N ARG A 505 -1.99 31.46 19.29
CA ARG A 505 -2.31 32.87 19.58
C ARG A 505 -3.81 33.12 19.66
N LYS A 506 -4.55 32.68 18.63
CA LYS A 506 -6.02 32.84 18.59
C LYS A 506 -6.71 32.16 19.77
N ALA A 507 -6.25 30.99 20.19
CA ALA A 507 -6.79 30.32 21.36
C ALA A 507 -6.57 31.14 22.64
N ARG A 508 -5.39 31.76 22.77
CA ARG A 508 -5.07 32.64 23.91
C ARG A 508 -5.83 33.96 23.88
N ASP A 509 -6.01 34.55 22.71
CA ASP A 509 -6.81 35.76 22.52
C ASP A 509 -8.28 35.53 22.90
N ALA A 510 -8.77 34.30 22.70
CA ALA A 510 -10.08 33.84 23.18
C ALA A 510 -10.11 33.46 24.68
N GLY A 511 -9.05 33.74 25.44
CA GLY A 511 -8.97 33.47 26.88
C GLY A 511 -8.68 32.01 27.26
N LEU A 512 -8.60 31.08 26.31
CA LEU A 512 -8.46 29.65 26.58
C LEU A 512 -7.01 29.26 26.89
N PRO A 513 -6.73 28.49 27.97
CA PRO A 513 -5.40 27.93 28.16
C PRO A 513 -5.06 26.95 27.03
N CYS A 514 -3.88 27.10 26.44
CA CYS A 514 -3.46 26.29 25.30
C CYS A 514 -2.16 25.55 25.62
N SER A 515 -2.29 24.24 25.88
CA SER A 515 -1.13 23.35 25.99
C SER A 515 -0.55 23.07 24.60
N VAL A 516 0.74 22.77 24.53
CA VAL A 516 1.41 22.34 23.30
C VAL A 516 2.06 20.99 23.55
N LEU A 517 1.73 20.04 22.68
CA LEU A 517 2.38 18.74 22.66
C LEU A 517 3.52 18.76 21.64
N VAL A 518 4.74 18.91 22.15
CA VAL A 518 5.98 18.80 21.36
C VAL A 518 6.30 17.32 21.21
N ALA A 519 5.59 16.69 20.26
CA ALA A 519 5.73 15.29 19.93
C ALA A 519 5.56 15.05 18.42
N PRO A 520 6.43 14.22 17.80
CA PRO A 520 7.61 13.61 18.40
C PRO A 520 8.84 14.54 18.39
N VAL A 521 9.63 14.56 19.48
CA VAL A 521 11.03 15.02 19.42
C VAL A 521 11.88 13.94 18.76
N LEU A 522 12.58 14.30 17.69
CA LEU A 522 13.36 13.41 16.86
C LEU A 522 14.83 13.41 17.31
N PRO A 523 15.36 12.28 17.81
CA PRO A 523 16.77 12.15 18.18
C PRO A 523 17.73 12.68 17.11
N TYR A 524 18.68 13.54 17.50
CA TYR A 524 19.68 14.15 16.62
C TYR A 524 19.15 15.11 15.53
N LEU A 525 17.83 15.25 15.37
CA LEU A 525 17.23 16.14 14.37
C LEU A 525 16.60 17.37 15.02
N THR A 526 15.80 17.16 16.05
CA THR A 526 15.05 18.25 16.70
C THR A 526 15.28 18.30 18.20
N ASP A 527 16.27 17.56 18.69
CA ASP A 527 16.56 17.42 20.12
C ASP A 527 17.81 18.19 20.59
N SER A 528 18.43 18.99 19.71
CA SER A 528 19.52 19.88 20.10
C SER A 528 19.02 21.00 21.00
N VAL A 529 19.89 21.52 21.89
CA VAL A 529 19.53 22.62 22.79
C VAL A 529 19.06 23.84 21.99
N ALA A 530 19.75 24.19 20.90
CA ALA A 530 19.38 25.32 20.05
C ALA A 530 18.01 25.13 19.38
N ALA A 531 17.71 23.95 18.84
CA ALA A 531 16.42 23.68 18.18
C ALA A 531 15.27 23.73 19.19
N LEU A 532 15.46 23.14 20.38
CA LEU A 532 14.47 23.15 21.46
C LEU A 532 14.26 24.55 22.03
N ASP A 533 15.33 25.32 22.24
CA ASP A 533 15.29 26.71 22.74
C ASP A 533 14.52 27.60 21.76
N ALA A 534 14.81 27.49 20.46
CA ALA A 534 14.09 28.21 19.41
C ALA A 534 12.60 27.82 19.37
N LEU A 535 12.28 26.52 19.45
CA LEU A 535 10.89 26.05 19.52
C LEU A 535 10.18 26.65 20.73
N PHE A 536 10.74 26.52 21.93
CA PHE A 536 10.10 27.00 23.15
C PHE A 536 9.95 28.52 23.19
N SER A 537 10.91 29.29 22.67
CA SER A 537 10.78 30.75 22.49
C SER A 537 9.56 31.08 21.65
N ARG A 538 9.40 30.44 20.48
CA ARG A 538 8.27 30.69 19.57
C ARG A 538 6.93 30.27 20.16
N LEU A 539 6.91 29.19 20.96
CA LEU A 539 5.71 28.78 21.69
C LEU A 539 5.34 29.78 22.79
N ALA A 540 6.32 30.31 23.51
CA ALA A 540 6.11 31.31 24.55
C ALA A 540 5.61 32.63 23.94
N GLU A 541 6.22 33.09 22.85
CA GLU A 541 5.77 34.25 22.06
C GLU A 541 4.35 34.07 21.50
N ALA A 542 3.94 32.84 21.18
CA ALA A 542 2.57 32.53 20.75
C ALA A 542 1.57 32.46 21.93
N GLY A 543 2.06 32.49 23.18
CA GLY A 543 1.25 32.47 24.38
C GLY A 543 0.88 31.08 24.89
N ALA A 544 1.58 30.02 24.47
CA ALA A 544 1.36 28.67 25.01
C ALA A 544 1.38 28.68 26.55
N THR A 545 0.49 27.93 27.20
CA THR A 545 0.39 27.92 28.67
C THR A 545 1.12 26.76 29.31
N ARG A 546 1.32 25.67 28.57
CA ARG A 546 2.05 24.48 29.03
C ARG A 546 2.67 23.78 27.84
N VAL A 547 3.85 23.21 28.02
CA VAL A 547 4.52 22.41 27.00
C VAL A 547 4.80 21.01 27.55
N THR A 548 4.29 20.00 26.85
CA THR A 548 4.61 18.59 27.13
C THR A 548 5.49 18.07 26.00
N VAL A 549 6.64 17.50 26.36
CA VAL A 549 7.64 17.03 25.40
C VAL A 549 7.68 15.51 25.41
N LEU A 550 7.45 14.88 24.27
CA LEU A 550 7.53 13.43 24.13
C LEU A 550 8.56 13.05 23.05
N PRO A 551 9.52 12.17 23.36
CA PRO A 551 10.43 11.65 22.35
C PRO A 551 9.69 10.76 21.36
N LEU A 552 10.28 10.61 20.18
CA LEU A 552 9.82 9.68 19.15
C LEU A 552 9.63 8.26 19.71
N HIS A 553 8.45 7.71 19.49
CA HIS A 553 8.07 6.34 19.82
C HIS A 553 7.79 5.55 18.54
N LEU A 554 8.49 4.43 18.32
CA LEU A 554 8.45 3.68 17.06
C LEU A 554 7.86 2.28 17.24
N ARG A 555 6.53 2.19 17.26
CA ARG A 555 5.81 0.90 17.23
C ARG A 555 6.02 0.17 15.89
N PRO A 556 5.83 -1.16 15.82
CA PRO A 556 5.77 -1.88 14.55
C PRO A 556 4.80 -1.23 13.56
N GLY A 557 5.16 -1.18 12.29
CA GLY A 557 4.50 -0.42 11.22
C GLY A 557 5.06 1.01 11.08
N ALA A 558 5.00 1.79 12.17
CA ALA A 558 5.52 3.16 12.19
C ALA A 558 7.06 3.19 12.12
N ARG A 559 7.72 2.21 12.75
CA ARG A 559 9.19 2.06 12.72
C ARG A 559 9.72 1.88 11.31
N GLU A 560 9.09 1.05 10.49
CA GLU A 560 9.50 0.74 9.13
C GLU A 560 9.24 1.92 8.20
N TRP A 561 8.16 2.65 8.42
CA TRP A 561 7.91 3.91 7.72
C TRP A 561 8.95 4.97 8.09
N PHE A 562 9.16 5.20 9.39
CA PHE A 562 10.11 6.21 9.86
C PHE A 562 11.55 5.85 9.51
N ALA A 563 11.94 4.58 9.58
CA ALA A 563 13.27 4.13 9.17
C ALA A 563 13.53 4.31 7.67
N ARG A 564 12.50 4.18 6.83
CA ARG A 564 12.60 4.50 5.39
C ARG A 564 12.75 5.99 5.15
N TRP A 565 11.97 6.81 5.86
CA TRP A 565 12.09 8.27 5.83
C TRP A 565 13.47 8.71 6.31
N LEU A 566 13.91 8.25 7.47
CA LEU A 566 15.20 8.56 8.06
C LEU A 566 16.35 8.08 7.16
N GLY A 567 16.25 6.90 6.55
CA GLY A 567 17.25 6.43 5.60
C GLY A 567 17.33 7.21 4.29
N ARG A 568 16.29 7.98 3.95
CA ARG A 568 16.26 8.85 2.76
C ARG A 568 16.72 10.26 3.08
N GLU A 569 16.23 10.84 4.17
CA GLU A 569 16.46 12.25 4.53
C GLU A 569 17.71 12.44 5.41
N HIS A 570 18.05 11.45 6.26
CA HIS A 570 19.11 11.51 7.26
C HIS A 570 19.86 10.16 7.41
N PRO A 571 20.47 9.64 6.33
CA PRO A 571 21.12 8.32 6.32
C PRO A 571 22.22 8.17 7.38
N GLU A 572 22.92 9.25 7.72
CA GLU A 572 23.94 9.33 8.76
C GLU A 572 23.40 9.01 10.16
N LEU A 573 22.09 9.19 10.37
CA LEU A 573 21.42 8.89 11.63
C LEU A 573 20.92 7.45 11.70
N VAL A 574 20.86 6.72 10.59
CA VAL A 574 20.33 5.34 10.56
C VAL A 574 21.05 4.40 11.54
N PRO A 575 22.40 4.36 11.63
CA PRO A 575 23.08 3.50 12.60
C PRO A 575 22.70 3.86 14.04
N LYS A 576 22.66 5.16 14.35
CA LYS A 576 22.29 5.67 15.67
C LYS A 576 20.86 5.29 16.04
N TYR A 577 19.91 5.45 15.12
CA TYR A 577 18.52 5.06 15.36
C TYR A 577 18.33 3.54 15.46
N ARG A 578 19.08 2.74 14.69
CA ARG A 578 19.06 1.27 14.84
C ARG A 578 19.51 0.85 16.23
N GLU A 579 20.55 1.50 16.75
CA GLU A 579 21.02 1.27 18.12
C GLU A 579 19.97 1.70 19.14
N LEU A 580 19.44 2.92 19.03
CA LEU A 580 18.44 3.48 19.96
C LEU A 580 17.18 2.62 20.05
N TYR A 581 16.69 2.08 18.93
CA TYR A 581 15.47 1.27 18.88
C TYR A 581 15.75 -0.23 18.73
N SER A 582 16.96 -0.69 19.09
CA SER A 582 17.36 -2.11 19.01
C SER A 582 16.53 -3.01 19.92
N ARG A 583 16.13 -2.51 21.10
CA ARG A 583 15.45 -3.27 22.17
C ARG A 583 13.93 -3.10 22.20
N GLY A 584 13.35 -2.30 21.30
CA GLY A 584 11.90 -2.08 21.25
C GLY A 584 11.49 -0.74 20.67
N ALA A 585 10.24 -0.36 20.91
CA ALA A 585 9.63 0.86 20.37
C ALA A 585 10.03 2.14 21.12
N TYR A 586 10.49 2.02 22.36
CA TYR A 586 10.87 3.13 23.22
C TYR A 586 12.37 3.41 23.15
N LEU A 587 12.74 4.69 23.34
CA LEU A 587 14.14 5.07 23.52
C LEU A 587 14.74 4.49 24.81
N PRO A 588 16.06 4.22 24.83
CA PRO A 588 16.74 3.73 26.04
C PRO A 588 16.59 4.73 27.19
N LYS A 589 16.52 4.24 28.43
CA LYS A 589 16.42 5.07 29.64
C LYS A 589 17.48 6.18 29.67
N SER A 590 18.72 5.84 29.36
CA SER A 590 19.84 6.79 29.33
C SER A 590 19.66 7.93 28.31
N TYR A 591 19.03 7.66 27.15
CA TYR A 591 18.74 8.70 26.17
C TYR A 591 17.64 9.64 26.68
N ARG A 592 16.59 9.08 27.29
CA ARG A 592 15.49 9.86 27.87
C ARG A 592 15.97 10.78 28.99
N GLU A 593 16.89 10.31 29.83
CA GLU A 593 17.52 11.11 30.90
C GLU A 593 18.33 12.28 30.32
N ARG A 594 19.16 12.03 29.28
CA ARG A 594 19.90 13.10 28.59
C ARG A 594 18.99 14.09 27.87
N LEU A 595 17.86 13.63 27.31
CA LEU A 595 16.87 14.52 26.74
C LEU A 595 16.20 15.37 27.84
N GLY A 596 15.82 14.78 28.97
CA GLY A 596 15.27 15.49 30.12
C GLY A 596 16.21 16.56 30.67
N ALA A 597 17.51 16.26 30.78
CA ALA A 597 18.53 17.21 31.22
C ALA A 597 18.67 18.43 30.28
N ARG A 598 18.42 18.25 28.97
CA ARG A 598 18.39 19.36 27.99
C ARG A 598 17.08 20.14 28.07
N VAL A 599 15.95 19.44 28.14
CA VAL A 599 14.60 20.03 28.06
C VAL A 599 14.24 20.81 29.33
N GLY A 600 14.53 20.27 30.52
CA GLY A 600 14.10 20.85 31.79
C GLY A 600 14.52 22.32 32.01
N PRO A 601 15.80 22.67 31.84
CA PRO A 601 16.26 24.05 31.95
C PRO A 601 15.60 24.98 30.93
N LEU A 602 15.39 24.53 29.70
CA LEU A 602 14.77 25.32 28.64
C LEU A 602 13.28 25.59 28.91
N LEU A 603 12.55 24.60 29.42
CA LEU A 603 11.16 24.81 29.85
C LEU A 603 11.07 25.86 30.95
N ARG A 604 11.94 25.82 31.96
CA ARG A 604 11.98 26.86 33.01
C ARG A 604 12.31 28.24 32.44
N ARG A 605 13.30 28.32 31.55
CA ARG A 605 13.73 29.57 30.91
C ARG A 605 12.60 30.26 30.15
N HIS A 606 11.76 29.50 29.45
CA HIS A 606 10.63 30.01 28.66
C HIS A 606 9.30 30.04 29.43
N GLY A 607 9.32 29.90 30.76
CA GLY A 607 8.13 30.03 31.60
C GLY A 607 7.17 28.82 31.62
N PHE A 608 7.62 27.66 31.12
CA PHE A 608 6.85 26.40 31.11
C PHE A 608 7.18 25.46 32.29
N GLY A 609 8.17 25.80 33.12
CA GLY A 609 8.51 25.04 34.32
C GLY A 609 7.51 25.29 35.46
N SER A 610 7.14 24.24 36.21
CA SER A 610 6.25 24.39 37.36
C SER A 610 6.97 25.05 38.55
N ARG A 611 6.25 25.85 39.34
CA ARG A 611 6.69 26.36 40.67
C ARG A 611 6.47 25.33 41.80
N ALA A 612 6.17 24.06 41.48
CA ALA A 612 5.74 23.03 42.44
C ALA A 612 6.61 21.75 42.44
N ASP A 613 7.73 21.72 41.71
CA ASP A 613 8.58 20.53 41.50
C ASP A 613 9.88 20.51 42.33
N ASP A 614 9.91 21.13 43.52
CA ASP A 614 11.12 21.15 44.38
C ASP A 614 11.37 19.85 45.18
N GLY A 615 10.68 18.75 44.90
CA GLY A 615 10.78 17.54 45.74
C GLY A 615 10.69 16.16 45.07
N GLU A 616 10.13 16.05 43.86
CA GLU A 616 10.00 14.75 43.19
C GLU A 616 10.66 14.77 41.82
N ARG A 617 11.56 13.82 41.59
CA ARG A 617 12.25 13.61 40.32
C ARG A 617 11.27 13.76 39.16
N MET A 618 11.45 14.80 38.35
CA MET A 618 10.72 15.05 37.10
C MET A 618 10.78 13.79 36.22
N GLN A 619 9.78 12.92 36.38
CA GLN A 619 9.63 11.73 35.56
C GLN A 619 9.11 12.23 34.22
N VAL A 620 9.91 12.03 33.18
CA VAL A 620 9.39 11.90 31.81
C VAL A 620 8.22 10.91 31.91
N THR A 621 6.98 11.43 31.91
CA THR A 621 5.80 10.61 32.17
C THR A 621 5.66 9.65 31.00
N MET A 622 5.97 8.39 31.26
CA MET A 622 5.84 7.28 30.32
C MET A 622 5.09 6.18 31.05
N PRO A 623 4.16 5.48 30.39
CA PRO A 623 3.53 4.30 30.98
C PRO A 623 4.63 3.31 31.38
N VAL A 624 4.67 2.97 32.67
CA VAL A 624 5.59 1.99 33.25
C VAL A 624 5.16 0.60 32.76
N GLN A 625 6.07 -0.15 32.14
CA GLN A 625 5.86 -1.58 31.89
C GLN A 625 5.86 -2.32 33.24
N ARG A 626 4.76 -2.98 33.59
CA ARG A 626 4.84 -4.23 34.38
C ARG A 626 5.12 -5.37 33.40
N ALA A 627 6.13 -6.16 33.70
CA ALA A 627 6.53 -7.31 32.91
C ALA A 627 5.42 -8.38 32.93
N GLY A 628 4.84 -8.62 31.77
CA GLY A 628 3.92 -9.71 31.48
C GLY A 628 3.64 -9.61 29.98
N GLU A 629 3.89 -10.68 29.24
CA GLU A 629 3.50 -10.77 27.84
C GLU A 629 2.01 -10.45 27.74
N ALA A 630 1.68 -9.24 27.27
CA ALA A 630 0.33 -8.92 26.87
C ALA A 630 0.08 -9.71 25.57
N VAL A 631 -0.51 -10.90 25.73
CA VAL A 631 -1.40 -11.47 24.73
C VAL A 631 -2.29 -10.32 24.29
N VAL A 632 -2.20 -9.93 23.01
CA VAL A 632 -3.14 -8.96 22.43
C VAL A 632 -4.51 -9.61 22.59
N PRO A 633 -5.39 -9.13 23.50
CA PRO A 633 -6.73 -9.66 23.57
C PRO A 633 -7.40 -9.29 22.24
N PRO A 634 -8.32 -10.11 21.71
CA PRO A 634 -9.18 -9.64 20.64
C PRO A 634 -9.79 -8.32 21.12
N ALA A 635 -9.57 -7.24 20.35
CA ALA A 635 -10.29 -6.02 20.60
C ALA A 635 -11.77 -6.38 20.41
N GLU A 636 -12.57 -6.34 21.47
CA GLU A 636 -14.04 -6.28 21.39
C GLU A 636 -14.43 -4.92 20.78
N GLN A 637 -13.95 -4.67 19.56
CA GLN A 637 -14.32 -3.54 18.73
C GLN A 637 -15.38 -4.07 17.78
N LEU A 638 -16.64 -3.72 18.09
CA LEU A 638 -17.87 -3.91 17.31
C LEU A 638 -18.74 -5.08 17.79
N LYS A 639 -19.80 -4.72 18.53
CA LYS A 639 -21.10 -5.39 18.34
C LYS A 639 -21.93 -4.50 17.42
N LEU A 640 -21.68 -4.62 16.11
CA LEU A 640 -22.59 -4.12 15.09
C LEU A 640 -23.86 -5.01 15.06
N LEU A 641 -24.90 -4.61 14.32
CA LEU A 641 -26.26 -5.19 14.48
C LEU A 641 -26.29 -6.60 13.90
#